data_AF-G3YEJ3-F1
#
_entry.id   AF-G3YEJ3-F1
#
_cell.length_a   1.000
_cell.length_b   1.000
_cell.length_c   1.000
_cell.angle_alpha   90.00
_cell.angle_beta   90.00
_cell.angle_gamma   90.00
#
_symmetry.space_group_name_H-M   'P 1'
#
loop_
_entity.id
_entity.type
_entity.pdbx_description
1 polymer ?
#
loop_
_entity_poly.entity_id
_entity_poly.type
_entity_poly.pdbx_seq_one_letter_code
_entity_poly.pdbx_strand_id
1 'polypeptide(L)'
;MSFQAPRNSSPFSSQQPFQNNYWRASRSPGTNGLPGYGFSPPTGISNSLNNPLAGDRTLPMYKDKPYFAPRRTGPRARRRKIIYSGLCLFVLLALWYYSGSGKPEWKTPDAEKGAELWKWVQSFEESEPPYDGSAATEKIDWEARREKVRDVFIVSWDGYAANAWGYDEYHPIAKNGRHMIEGGMGWIIVDALDTLMIMNLTSRVQHARSWIHNSLQYNQDHDVNTFETTIRMLGGLLSAHYLSTNYPELAPLTDDDTGAPGEDLYIEKATDLADRLLGAFESGTGIPYASINLNKSEGLPSYADNGASSTAEATTLQLEFKYLAKLTGEAEYWQAVEKVMEVVDDQKMEDGLLPIYVYPETGEFKGDNIRLGSRGDSYYEYLIKQYLQTQETEPIYKDMWDESLVGVRKHLITYTQNAKLTVLGERPAGLHGVLSPKMDHLVCFYPGTIALAATGGRPLSEARQSPDWGQRQEEEILLARELTKTCWATYLITKTGLAPEITYFNVDDPRVMETDMYPDSTIAKPSSGQQKASGELPLLSKSIYPVSDYSTKWRDDLNIHKQDRHNLQRPETVESLFYMYRITGDDIYRHWGWEMFKSFVKHTAVVEDIPKITGFTSLSNADDNPPVKRDNMESFWMAETLKYFYLLFSDRDFISLEDHVFNTEAHPLPRFKPTGELKTGWMRKSRTIPTSSEVEESV
;
A
#
# COMPACT_ATOMS: atom_id res chain seq x y z
N MET A 1 30.74 -39.84 -55.00
CA MET A 1 29.84 -38.78 -55.48
C MET A 1 29.17 -38.14 -54.26
N SER A 2 29.83 -37.39 -53.39
CA SER A 2 30.95 -36.42 -53.53
C SER A 2 30.57 -35.11 -54.22
N PHE A 3 30.00 -34.19 -53.44
CA PHE A 3 30.26 -32.76 -53.55
C PHE A 3 30.88 -32.28 -52.24
N GLN A 4 31.79 -31.30 -52.29
CA GLN A 4 32.68 -30.97 -51.19
C GLN A 4 32.27 -29.67 -50.47
N ALA A 5 32.38 -29.72 -49.14
CA ALA A 5 32.70 -28.58 -48.28
C ALA A 5 34.12 -28.81 -47.71
N PRO A 6 34.73 -27.92 -46.89
CA PRO A 6 34.26 -26.59 -46.47
C PRO A 6 35.34 -25.49 -46.62
N ARG A 7 35.03 -24.26 -46.17
CA ARG A 7 35.81 -23.58 -45.11
C ARG A 7 35.10 -22.37 -44.51
N ASN A 8 35.25 -22.21 -43.21
CA ASN A 8 34.71 -21.12 -42.40
C ASN A 8 35.43 -19.79 -42.73
N SER A 9 34.72 -18.66 -42.78
CA SER A 9 34.60 -17.73 -41.64
C SER A 9 33.99 -16.38 -42.04
N SER A 10 32.75 -16.11 -41.63
CA SER A 10 32.11 -14.80 -41.81
C SER A 10 32.38 -13.90 -40.59
N PRO A 11 33.02 -12.74 -40.73
CA PRO A 11 33.11 -11.74 -39.68
C PRO A 11 31.82 -10.90 -39.58
N PHE A 12 31.64 -10.25 -38.43
CA PHE A 12 30.50 -9.37 -38.14
C PHE A 12 30.59 -7.99 -38.82
N SER A 13 29.43 -7.33 -38.83
CA SER A 13 29.17 -5.88 -38.85
C SER A 13 29.75 -4.98 -39.97
N SER A 14 28.83 -4.22 -40.56
CA SER A 14 29.10 -3.12 -41.49
C SER A 14 29.59 -1.85 -40.78
N GLN A 15 30.77 -1.37 -41.14
CA GLN A 15 31.19 0.03 -40.93
C GLN A 15 32.04 0.53 -42.10
N GLN A 16 31.69 1.67 -42.70
CA GLN A 16 32.66 2.63 -43.23
C GLN A 16 32.13 4.08 -43.15
N PRO A 17 33.00 5.11 -43.03
CA PRO A 17 32.60 6.37 -42.42
C PRO A 17 32.85 7.63 -43.28
N PHE A 18 31.84 8.50 -43.35
CA PHE A 18 31.94 9.87 -43.85
C PHE A 18 31.15 10.77 -42.86
N GLN A 19 31.60 11.97 -42.48
CA GLN A 19 32.81 12.70 -42.87
C GLN A 19 33.27 13.61 -41.73
N ASN A 20 34.59 13.82 -41.59
CA ASN A 20 35.15 14.69 -40.55
C ASN A 20 36.34 15.48 -41.14
N ASN A 21 36.24 16.81 -41.22
CA ASN A 21 37.29 17.71 -41.69
C ASN A 21 37.26 19.00 -40.85
N TYR A 22 38.22 19.19 -39.94
CA TYR A 22 39.57 19.73 -40.20
C TYR A 22 39.57 21.19 -40.68
N TRP A 23 40.07 22.08 -39.81
CA TRP A 23 41.32 22.82 -40.08
C TRP A 23 41.99 23.26 -38.76
N ARG A 24 43.32 23.08 -38.66
CA ARG A 24 44.18 23.62 -37.60
C ARG A 24 45.41 24.26 -38.23
N ALA A 25 45.76 25.46 -37.77
CA ALA A 25 47.03 26.15 -38.03
C ALA A 25 47.27 27.15 -36.87
N SER A 26 48.49 27.47 -36.44
CA SER A 26 49.80 26.79 -36.61
C SER A 26 50.68 27.10 -35.37
N ARG A 27 52.02 27.07 -35.46
CA ARG A 27 52.93 27.11 -34.29
C ARG A 27 53.34 28.54 -33.83
N SER A 28 53.77 28.60 -32.57
CA SER A 28 54.53 29.67 -31.85
C SER A 28 55.79 30.21 -32.60
N PRO A 29 56.55 31.25 -32.13
CA PRO A 29 56.59 31.89 -30.78
C PRO A 29 56.77 33.45 -30.74
N GLY A 30 56.88 34.07 -29.55
CA GLY A 30 57.45 35.44 -29.44
C GLY A 30 57.25 36.25 -28.13
N THR A 31 58.25 36.24 -27.26
CA THR A 31 58.62 37.16 -26.14
C THR A 31 58.13 38.62 -26.05
N ASN A 32 57.91 39.08 -24.80
CA ASN A 32 58.20 40.42 -24.20
C ASN A 32 57.51 41.71 -24.71
N GLY A 33 56.92 42.50 -23.78
CA GLY A 33 56.69 43.94 -23.98
C GLY A 33 55.68 44.65 -23.04
N LEU A 34 56.16 45.49 -22.11
CA LEU A 34 55.46 46.69 -21.59
C LEU A 34 55.77 47.87 -22.54
N PRO A 35 54.86 48.83 -22.83
CA PRO A 35 54.30 49.83 -21.88
C PRO A 35 52.80 50.16 -22.15
N GLY A 36 52.12 51.18 -21.59
CA GLY A 36 52.39 52.08 -20.44
C GLY A 36 51.80 53.51 -20.59
N TYR A 37 51.15 54.02 -19.52
CA TYR A 37 50.80 55.43 -19.18
C TYR A 37 49.85 56.30 -20.06
N GLY A 38 49.06 57.16 -19.37
CA GLY A 38 48.21 58.22 -19.95
C GLY A 38 46.87 58.45 -19.21
N PHE A 39 46.83 58.87 -17.93
CA PHE A 39 46.84 60.27 -17.44
C PHE A 39 45.69 61.22 -17.91
N SER A 40 44.66 61.35 -17.06
CA SER A 40 44.22 62.66 -16.47
C SER A 40 43.33 63.63 -17.32
N PRO A 41 42.74 64.73 -16.75
CA PRO A 41 41.38 64.66 -16.17
C PRO A 41 40.38 65.81 -16.55
N PRO A 42 39.83 66.70 -15.67
CA PRO A 42 38.42 66.63 -15.22
C PRO A 42 37.57 67.94 -15.27
N THR A 43 36.25 67.81 -15.10
CA THR A 43 35.32 68.78 -14.47
C THR A 43 34.02 68.05 -14.06
N GLY A 44 33.29 68.36 -12.97
CA GLY A 44 33.51 69.30 -11.87
C GLY A 44 32.33 70.27 -11.64
N ILE A 45 31.92 70.49 -10.36
CA ILE A 45 30.97 71.54 -9.87
C ILE A 45 29.49 71.29 -10.26
N SER A 46 28.43 71.50 -9.45
CA SER A 46 28.13 71.58 -7.99
C SER A 46 26.58 71.49 -7.84
N ASN A 47 25.78 71.79 -6.80
CA ASN A 47 25.77 72.27 -5.39
C ASN A 47 24.30 72.05 -4.89
N SER A 48 23.82 72.19 -3.64
CA SER A 48 24.33 72.13 -2.24
C SER A 48 23.10 72.24 -1.28
N LEU A 49 23.31 72.40 0.04
CA LEU A 49 22.30 72.58 1.13
C LEU A 49 21.52 71.29 1.50
N ASN A 50 21.31 70.92 2.78
CA ASN A 50 21.67 71.55 4.07
C ASN A 50 22.00 70.48 5.14
N ASN A 51 23.02 70.72 5.97
CA ASN A 51 23.28 70.03 7.25
C ASN A 51 24.28 70.85 8.07
N PRO A 52 24.05 71.08 9.38
CA PRO A 52 25.19 71.16 10.30
C PRO A 52 24.94 70.56 11.70
N LEU A 53 25.38 69.32 11.92
CA LEU A 53 26.28 68.99 13.03
C LEU A 53 27.07 67.72 12.66
N ALA A 54 28.40 67.78 12.77
CA ALA A 54 29.31 66.94 11.97
C ALA A 54 30.15 65.96 12.78
N GLY A 55 30.51 64.83 12.16
CA GLY A 55 31.34 63.76 12.71
C GLY A 55 31.75 62.75 11.63
N ASP A 56 32.27 63.25 10.51
CA ASP A 56 32.60 62.48 9.29
C ASP A 56 34.10 62.05 9.25
N ARG A 57 34.43 61.08 8.37
CA ARG A 57 35.79 60.64 7.92
C ARG A 57 36.67 59.84 8.90
N THR A 58 37.60 58.97 8.46
CA THR A 58 38.07 58.58 7.10
C THR A 58 38.35 57.06 6.97
N LEU A 59 38.27 56.57 5.73
CA LEU A 59 39.12 55.50 5.15
C LEU A 59 39.84 56.09 3.91
N PRO A 60 40.83 55.43 3.26
CA PRO A 60 41.80 54.40 3.72
C PRO A 60 43.27 54.75 3.34
N MET A 61 44.26 53.93 3.72
CA MET A 61 45.41 53.63 2.82
C MET A 61 46.21 52.35 3.20
N TYR A 62 47.31 52.08 2.50
CA TYR A 62 47.83 50.73 2.17
C TYR A 62 49.26 50.44 2.69
N LYS A 63 49.58 49.15 2.96
CA LYS A 63 50.88 48.59 3.47
C LYS A 63 51.29 49.05 4.88
N ASP A 64 51.83 48.19 5.75
CA ASP A 64 52.99 47.32 5.50
C ASP A 64 53.02 46.01 6.35
N LYS A 65 54.14 45.26 6.29
CA LYS A 65 54.31 43.89 6.80
C LYS A 65 54.16 43.72 8.33
N PRO A 66 53.62 42.58 8.82
CA PRO A 66 53.75 42.20 10.23
C PRO A 66 55.19 41.80 10.57
N TYR A 67 55.80 42.52 11.52
CA TYR A 67 57.14 42.21 12.03
C TYR A 67 57.08 41.02 13.01
N PHE A 68 57.76 39.91 12.70
CA PHE A 68 57.83 38.76 13.61
C PHE A 68 58.79 39.03 14.78
N ALA A 69 58.25 39.54 15.90
CA ALA A 69 58.96 39.61 17.17
C ALA A 69 58.97 38.23 17.88
N PRO A 70 60.14 37.62 18.19
CA PRO A 70 60.20 36.30 18.82
C PRO A 70 59.78 36.36 20.29
N ARG A 71 58.51 36.07 20.58
CA ARG A 71 57.97 35.99 21.94
C ARG A 71 58.57 34.80 22.71
N ARG A 72 59.58 35.08 23.55
CA ARG A 72 60.14 34.15 24.54
C ARG A 72 59.03 33.49 25.37
N THR A 73 58.84 32.18 25.21
CA THR A 73 57.81 31.39 25.88
C THR A 73 58.22 30.98 27.30
N GLY A 74 58.00 31.89 28.26
CA GLY A 74 58.22 31.60 29.68
C GLY A 74 57.31 30.46 30.21
N PRO A 75 57.77 29.56 31.11
CA PRO A 75 57.04 28.34 31.50
C PRO A 75 55.63 28.53 32.06
N ARG A 76 55.30 29.73 32.58
CA ARG A 76 54.01 30.03 33.22
C ARG A 76 52.80 29.97 32.26
N ALA A 77 53.00 30.12 30.95
CA ALA A 77 51.90 30.01 29.97
C ALA A 77 51.39 28.57 29.80
N ARG A 78 52.26 27.55 29.93
CA ARG A 78 51.90 26.15 29.69
C ARG A 78 50.95 25.60 30.77
N ARG A 79 51.16 25.97 32.04
CA ARG A 79 50.26 25.61 33.15
C ARG A 79 48.83 26.17 32.97
N ARG A 80 48.67 27.42 32.52
CA ARG A 80 47.33 27.98 32.26
C ARG A 80 46.60 27.21 31.16
N LYS A 81 47.27 26.87 30.04
CA LYS A 81 46.65 26.04 29.00
C LYS A 81 46.21 24.66 29.52
N ILE A 82 47.04 23.99 30.33
CA ILE A 82 46.66 22.69 30.93
C ILE A 82 45.44 22.84 31.86
N ILE A 83 45.38 23.88 32.68
CA ILE A 83 44.23 24.14 33.55
C ILE A 83 42.96 24.42 32.73
N TYR A 84 43.01 25.29 31.72
CA TYR A 84 41.84 25.57 30.88
C TYR A 84 41.41 24.36 30.03
N SER A 85 42.34 23.58 29.47
CA SER A 85 42.00 22.33 28.78
C SER A 85 41.40 21.29 29.73
N GLY A 86 41.91 21.16 30.95
CA GLY A 86 41.33 20.29 31.97
C GLY A 86 39.93 20.75 32.41
N LEU A 87 39.71 22.06 32.50
CA LEU A 87 38.41 22.63 32.86
C LEU A 87 37.39 22.53 31.71
N CYS A 88 37.81 22.70 30.45
CA CYS A 88 36.98 22.38 29.28
C CYS A 88 36.68 20.87 29.21
N LEU A 89 37.64 19.99 29.47
CA LEU A 89 37.41 18.54 29.49
C LEU A 89 36.45 18.15 30.61
N PHE A 90 36.58 18.76 31.79
CA PHE A 90 35.65 18.58 32.91
C PHE A 90 34.25 19.09 32.58
N VAL A 91 34.11 20.25 31.93
CA VAL A 91 32.81 20.77 31.46
C VAL A 91 32.20 19.87 30.39
N LEU A 92 32.99 19.36 29.44
CA LEU A 92 32.52 18.42 28.41
C LEU A 92 32.13 17.07 29.01
N LEU A 93 32.87 16.55 29.99
CA LEU A 93 32.52 15.33 30.72
C LEU A 93 31.30 15.52 31.62
N ALA A 94 31.14 16.70 32.24
CA ALA A 94 29.95 17.04 33.00
C ALA A 94 28.72 17.18 32.09
N LEU A 95 28.84 17.85 30.95
CA LEU A 95 27.79 17.92 29.93
C LEU A 95 27.43 16.53 29.41
N TRP A 96 28.42 15.70 29.08
CA TRP A 96 28.21 14.31 28.66
C TRP A 96 27.58 13.44 29.75
N TYR A 97 27.90 13.65 31.02
CA TYR A 97 27.29 12.97 32.15
C TYR A 97 25.83 13.39 32.36
N TYR A 98 25.54 14.71 32.29
CA TYR A 98 24.18 15.25 32.40
C TYR A 98 23.31 15.02 31.16
N SER A 99 23.90 14.84 29.96
CA SER A 99 23.19 14.41 28.75
C SER A 99 23.13 12.88 28.58
N GLY A 100 23.95 12.14 29.33
CA GLY A 100 24.08 10.68 29.25
C GLY A 100 23.10 9.92 30.14
N SER A 101 22.32 10.61 30.97
CA SER A 101 21.34 10.03 31.89
C SER A 101 19.90 10.31 31.47
N GLY A 102 19.57 9.94 30.23
CA GLY A 102 18.21 9.98 29.69
C GLY A 102 18.19 9.83 28.17
N LYS A 103 17.61 8.72 27.67
CA LYS A 103 16.94 8.78 26.36
C LYS A 103 15.84 9.86 26.47
N PRO A 104 15.51 10.61 25.40
CA PRO A 104 14.35 11.49 25.42
C PRO A 104 13.08 10.66 25.59
N GLU A 105 12.62 10.53 26.83
CA GLU A 105 11.40 9.81 27.19
C GLU A 105 10.21 10.65 26.74
N TRP A 106 9.71 10.35 25.54
CA TRP A 106 8.67 11.11 24.85
C TRP A 106 7.31 10.86 25.51
N LYS A 107 7.01 11.65 26.55
CA LYS A 107 5.80 11.51 27.37
C LYS A 107 4.57 12.05 26.64
N THR A 108 4.01 11.20 25.81
CA THR A 108 2.63 11.32 25.34
C THR A 108 1.67 11.32 26.54
N PRO A 109 0.57 12.11 26.52
CA PRO A 109 -0.45 12.04 27.57
C PRO A 109 -1.09 10.64 27.71
N ASP A 110 -1.00 9.85 26.65
CA ASP A 110 -1.72 8.59 26.46
C ASP A 110 -1.03 7.38 27.13
N ALA A 111 0.01 7.59 27.93
CA ALA A 111 0.80 6.52 28.53
C ALA A 111 -0.02 5.54 29.41
N GLU A 112 -1.21 5.93 29.85
CA GLU A 112 -2.14 5.10 30.62
C GLU A 112 -3.04 4.19 29.75
N LYS A 113 -3.15 4.43 28.44
CA LYS A 113 -4.11 3.74 27.53
C LYS A 113 -4.01 2.22 27.56
N GLY A 114 -2.81 1.65 27.63
CA GLY A 114 -2.63 0.21 27.76
C GLY A 114 -3.26 -0.40 29.02
N ALA A 115 -3.36 0.37 30.12
CA ALA A 115 -4.01 -0.05 31.35
C ALA A 115 -5.53 0.20 31.33
N GLU A 116 -6.02 1.18 30.54
CA GLU A 116 -7.45 1.31 30.22
C GLU A 116 -7.93 0.13 29.38
N LEU A 117 -7.22 -0.19 28.30
CA LEU A 117 -7.54 -1.32 27.42
C LEU A 117 -7.46 -2.66 28.15
N TRP A 118 -6.49 -2.87 29.03
CA TRP A 118 -6.43 -4.09 29.84
C TRP A 118 -7.69 -4.28 30.71
N LYS A 119 -8.12 -3.24 31.44
CA LYS A 119 -9.36 -3.28 32.23
C LYS A 119 -10.60 -3.53 31.36
N TRP A 120 -10.62 -2.98 30.15
CA TRP A 120 -11.71 -3.17 29.19
C TRP A 120 -11.77 -4.61 28.65
N VAL A 121 -10.63 -5.21 28.29
CA VAL A 121 -10.56 -6.64 27.91
C VAL A 121 -11.01 -7.55 29.05
N GLN A 122 -10.69 -7.19 30.30
CA GLN A 122 -11.16 -7.93 31.48
C GLN A 122 -12.69 -7.90 31.66
N SER A 123 -13.40 -6.87 31.15
CA SER A 123 -14.87 -6.82 31.26
C SER A 123 -15.60 -7.68 30.21
N PHE A 124 -14.92 -8.22 29.19
CA PHE A 124 -15.55 -9.02 28.13
C PHE A 124 -16.22 -10.32 28.62
N GLU A 125 -15.96 -10.75 29.85
CA GLU A 125 -16.59 -11.92 30.47
C GLU A 125 -17.76 -11.53 31.41
N GLU A 126 -17.97 -10.24 31.63
CA GLU A 126 -19.04 -9.66 32.46
C GLU A 126 -20.03 -8.77 31.67
N SER A 127 -19.67 -8.27 30.48
CA SER A 127 -20.44 -7.29 29.70
C SER A 127 -20.63 -7.66 28.23
N GLU A 128 -21.86 -7.51 27.73
CA GLU A 128 -22.39 -7.92 26.41
C GLU A 128 -22.41 -9.45 26.17
N PRO A 129 -23.58 -10.09 25.96
CA PRO A 129 -23.60 -11.42 25.34
C PRO A 129 -23.10 -11.32 23.88
N PRO A 130 -22.48 -12.38 23.30
CA PRO A 130 -22.08 -12.38 21.89
C PRO A 130 -23.27 -12.08 20.98
N TYR A 131 -23.06 -11.29 19.93
CA TYR A 131 -24.08 -10.96 18.94
C TYR A 131 -24.76 -12.25 18.42
N ASP A 132 -26.08 -12.34 18.56
CA ASP A 132 -26.85 -13.57 18.33
C ASP A 132 -27.59 -13.61 16.98
N GLY A 133 -27.49 -12.53 16.18
CA GLY A 133 -28.22 -12.33 14.93
C GLY A 133 -29.47 -11.46 15.07
N SER A 134 -29.82 -10.99 16.27
CA SER A 134 -30.88 -10.00 16.48
C SER A 134 -30.40 -8.57 16.18
N ALA A 135 -31.30 -7.69 15.74
CA ALA A 135 -31.02 -6.26 15.67
C ALA A 135 -31.00 -5.70 17.10
N ALA A 136 -29.91 -5.05 17.50
CA ALA A 136 -29.74 -4.55 18.86
C ALA A 136 -30.82 -3.52 19.22
N THR A 137 -31.52 -3.76 20.34
CA THR A 137 -32.60 -2.88 20.84
C THR A 137 -32.09 -1.66 21.59
N GLU A 138 -30.80 -1.61 21.92
CA GLU A 138 -30.14 -0.47 22.55
C GLU A 138 -29.36 0.35 21.51
N LYS A 139 -29.34 1.68 21.68
CA LYS A 139 -28.63 2.59 20.78
C LYS A 139 -27.12 2.45 20.99
N ILE A 140 -26.46 1.73 20.08
CA ILE A 140 -25.00 1.58 20.07
C ILE A 140 -24.32 2.93 19.80
N ASP A 141 -23.30 3.22 20.59
CA ASP A 141 -22.40 4.34 20.38
C ASP A 141 -21.21 3.88 19.52
N TRP A 142 -21.31 4.10 18.21
CA TRP A 142 -20.25 3.76 17.26
C TRP A 142 -19.03 4.68 17.39
N GLU A 143 -19.18 5.92 17.87
CA GLU A 143 -18.05 6.82 18.11
C GLU A 143 -17.20 6.35 19.31
N ALA A 144 -17.85 5.88 20.38
CA ALA A 144 -17.15 5.23 21.49
C ALA A 144 -16.43 3.94 21.05
N ARG A 145 -16.95 3.21 20.05
CA ARG A 145 -16.28 2.04 19.45
C ARG A 145 -15.11 2.47 18.56
N ARG A 146 -15.25 3.54 17.78
CA ARG A 146 -14.18 4.15 16.98
C ARG A 146 -12.99 4.57 17.84
N GLU A 147 -13.22 5.27 18.93
CA GLU A 147 -12.15 5.72 19.83
C GLU A 147 -11.45 4.55 20.56
N LYS A 148 -12.08 3.38 20.69
CA LYS A 148 -11.38 2.16 21.16
C LYS A 148 -10.39 1.61 20.13
N VAL A 149 -10.66 1.76 18.83
CA VAL A 149 -9.69 1.44 17.76
C VAL A 149 -8.48 2.38 17.84
N ARG A 150 -8.73 3.67 18.09
CA ARG A 150 -7.68 4.69 18.28
C ARG A 150 -6.84 4.44 19.53
N ASP A 151 -7.44 4.05 20.66
CA ASP A 151 -6.71 3.60 21.86
C ASP A 151 -5.75 2.43 21.54
N VAL A 152 -6.21 1.46 20.75
CA VAL A 152 -5.44 0.28 20.34
C VAL A 152 -4.31 0.65 19.36
N PHE A 153 -4.57 1.56 18.43
CA PHE A 153 -3.54 2.12 17.55
C PHE A 153 -2.46 2.82 18.36
N ILE A 154 -2.83 3.72 19.29
CA ILE A 154 -1.89 4.44 20.15
C ILE A 154 -0.96 3.48 20.91
N VAL A 155 -1.50 2.40 21.47
CA VAL A 155 -0.68 1.39 22.19
C VAL A 155 0.21 0.58 21.25
N SER A 156 -0.23 0.32 20.01
CA SER A 156 0.60 -0.33 18.98
C SER A 156 1.77 0.56 18.55
N TRP A 157 1.48 1.82 18.22
CA TRP A 157 2.47 2.81 17.79
C TRP A 157 3.44 3.22 18.88
N ASP A 158 2.98 3.52 20.10
CA ASP A 158 3.87 3.89 21.21
C ASP A 158 4.74 2.70 21.64
N GLY A 159 4.23 1.46 21.50
CA GLY A 159 5.02 0.23 21.65
C GLY A 159 6.15 0.13 20.62
N TYR A 160 5.83 0.32 19.34
CA TYR A 160 6.83 0.38 18.26
C TYR A 160 7.86 1.49 18.49
N ALA A 161 7.41 2.73 18.70
CA ALA A 161 8.28 3.90 18.85
C ALA A 161 9.20 3.83 20.09
N ALA A 162 8.82 3.12 21.15
CA ALA A 162 9.67 2.91 22.32
C ALA A 162 10.80 1.89 22.10
N ASN A 163 10.58 0.89 21.25
CA ASN A 163 11.41 -0.33 21.19
C ASN A 163 12.07 -0.60 19.82
N ALA A 164 11.51 -0.07 18.74
CA ALA A 164 11.87 -0.39 17.35
C ALA A 164 11.77 0.82 16.39
N TRP A 165 11.85 2.05 16.89
CA TRP A 165 11.79 3.26 16.05
C TRP A 165 12.83 3.26 14.91
N GLY A 166 12.37 3.36 13.67
CA GLY A 166 13.19 3.33 12.46
C GLY A 166 13.52 1.93 11.93
N TYR A 167 13.10 0.87 12.63
CA TYR A 167 13.16 -0.51 12.13
C TYR A 167 11.94 -0.83 11.26
N ASP A 168 12.11 -1.80 10.36
CA ASP A 168 11.12 -2.18 9.36
C ASP A 168 10.17 -3.26 9.89
N GLU A 169 10.67 -4.18 10.70
CA GLU A 169 9.91 -5.20 11.45
C GLU A 169 9.93 -4.91 12.96
N TYR A 170 8.90 -5.33 13.68
CA TYR A 170 8.78 -5.17 15.14
C TYR A 170 8.29 -6.45 15.83
N HIS A 171 8.98 -6.83 16.91
CA HIS A 171 8.68 -7.99 17.75
C HIS A 171 8.20 -7.50 19.13
N PRO A 172 6.88 -7.42 19.40
CA PRO A 172 6.37 -6.72 20.58
C PRO A 172 6.60 -7.45 21.92
N ILE A 173 6.86 -8.76 21.91
CA ILE A 173 7.20 -9.55 23.11
C ILE A 173 8.70 -9.45 23.38
N ALA A 174 9.56 -9.64 22.38
CA ALA A 174 11.01 -9.47 22.49
C ALA A 174 11.46 -8.00 22.69
N LYS A 175 10.62 -7.02 22.32
CA LYS A 175 10.87 -5.57 22.39
C LYS A 175 12.11 -5.13 21.62
N ASN A 176 12.23 -5.61 20.40
CA ASN A 176 13.23 -5.19 19.42
C ASN A 176 12.60 -5.13 18.02
N GLY A 177 13.36 -4.61 17.06
CA GLY A 177 12.99 -4.62 15.65
C GLY A 177 14.13 -5.14 14.78
N ARG A 178 13.82 -5.37 13.50
CA ARG A 178 14.78 -5.78 12.46
C ARG A 178 14.69 -4.80 11.30
N HIS A 179 15.83 -4.48 10.70
CA HIS A 179 15.84 -3.80 9.40
C HIS A 179 15.81 -4.87 8.30
N MET A 180 15.07 -4.61 7.23
CA MET A 180 15.06 -5.45 6.04
C MET A 180 16.34 -5.24 5.23
N ILE A 181 16.85 -4.01 5.16
CA ILE A 181 18.09 -3.60 4.48
C ILE A 181 19.01 -2.80 5.43
N GLU A 182 20.27 -2.50 5.05
CA GLU A 182 21.17 -1.73 5.93
C GLU A 182 20.65 -0.30 6.20
N GLY A 183 20.44 0.04 7.47
CA GLY A 183 19.83 1.31 7.90
C GLY A 183 18.30 1.35 7.82
N GLY A 184 17.68 0.35 7.18
CA GLY A 184 16.23 0.23 6.99
C GLY A 184 15.62 1.22 6.00
N MET A 185 14.30 1.17 5.89
CA MET A 185 13.46 2.11 5.13
C MET A 185 12.35 2.73 5.99
N GLY A 186 12.20 2.32 7.25
CA GLY A 186 11.14 2.81 8.13
C GLY A 186 9.77 2.35 7.71
N TRP A 187 9.67 1.08 7.26
CA TRP A 187 8.46 0.43 6.75
C TRP A 187 7.20 0.81 7.57
N ILE A 188 7.21 0.47 8.87
CA ILE A 188 6.13 0.77 9.82
C ILE A 188 5.85 2.28 10.00
N ILE A 189 6.83 3.17 9.79
CA ILE A 189 6.67 4.63 9.96
C ILE A 189 5.87 5.24 8.80
N VAL A 190 6.15 4.81 7.57
CA VAL A 190 5.47 5.32 6.37
C VAL A 190 4.11 4.65 6.17
N ASP A 191 4.06 3.33 6.35
CA ASP A 191 2.85 2.51 6.18
C ASP A 191 1.71 2.93 7.15
N ALA A 192 2.05 3.34 8.38
CA ALA A 192 1.06 3.81 9.36
C ALA A 192 0.84 5.34 9.37
N LEU A 193 1.46 6.10 8.45
CA LEU A 193 1.49 7.57 8.49
C LEU A 193 0.14 8.23 8.22
N ASP A 194 -0.63 7.69 7.27
CA ASP A 194 -1.96 8.18 6.94
C ASP A 194 -2.99 7.80 8.03
N THR A 195 -2.87 6.62 8.66
CA THR A 195 -3.69 6.26 9.84
C THR A 195 -3.47 7.23 11.00
N LEU A 196 -2.23 7.67 11.23
CA LEU A 196 -1.91 8.71 12.21
C LEU A 196 -2.61 10.06 11.92
N MET A 197 -2.78 10.40 10.64
CA MET A 197 -3.54 11.58 10.22
C MET A 197 -5.04 11.36 10.39
N ILE A 198 -5.60 10.27 9.84
CA ILE A 198 -7.02 9.92 9.92
C ILE A 198 -7.53 9.85 11.38
N MET A 199 -6.69 9.39 12.31
CA MET A 199 -6.99 9.32 13.75
C MET A 199 -6.67 10.61 14.53
N ASN A 200 -6.26 11.70 13.88
CA ASN A 200 -5.83 12.96 14.48
C ASN A 200 -4.85 12.77 15.65
N LEU A 201 -3.66 12.27 15.30
CA LEU A 201 -2.54 12.00 16.22
C LEU A 201 -1.35 12.91 15.89
N THR A 202 -1.61 14.22 15.78
CA THR A 202 -0.69 15.25 15.22
C THR A 202 0.75 15.18 15.73
N SER A 203 0.97 14.95 17.03
CA SER A 203 2.32 14.85 17.61
C SER A 203 3.10 13.64 17.09
N ARG A 204 2.41 12.53 16.82
CA ARG A 204 2.97 11.29 16.25
C ARG A 204 3.23 11.46 14.74
N VAL A 205 2.34 12.16 14.01
CA VAL A 205 2.58 12.60 12.63
C VAL A 205 3.84 13.47 12.55
N GLN A 206 3.98 14.49 13.42
CA GLN A 206 5.17 15.34 13.48
C GLN A 206 6.45 14.55 13.76
N HIS A 207 6.41 13.55 14.64
CA HIS A 207 7.56 12.68 14.92
C HIS A 207 7.93 11.79 13.71
N ALA A 208 6.93 11.21 13.03
CA ALA A 208 7.12 10.45 11.79
C ALA A 208 7.67 11.32 10.65
N ARG A 209 7.06 12.48 10.39
CA ARG A 209 7.53 13.50 9.42
C ARG A 209 8.97 13.93 9.70
N SER A 210 9.34 14.10 10.97
CA SER A 210 10.72 14.41 11.38
C SER A 210 11.70 13.28 11.04
N TRP A 211 11.32 12.01 11.21
CA TRP A 211 12.15 10.87 10.81
C TRP A 211 12.25 10.76 9.28
N ILE A 212 11.15 10.93 8.55
CA ILE A 212 11.12 10.92 7.07
C ILE A 212 12.03 12.00 6.48
N HIS A 213 12.04 13.22 7.05
CA HIS A 213 12.95 14.28 6.60
C HIS A 213 14.43 13.96 6.86
N ASN A 214 14.77 13.45 8.06
CA ASN A 214 16.15 13.34 8.52
C ASN A 214 16.81 11.97 8.29
N SER A 215 16.05 10.91 8.01
CA SER A 215 16.53 9.51 8.05
C SER A 215 16.12 8.66 6.84
N LEU A 216 15.00 8.95 6.18
CA LEU A 216 14.55 8.16 5.03
C LEU A 216 15.45 8.39 3.80
N GLN A 217 16.06 7.32 3.31
CA GLN A 217 16.94 7.29 2.14
C GLN A 217 16.71 6.00 1.32
N TYR A 218 17.02 6.07 0.03
CA TYR A 218 16.86 4.97 -0.94
C TYR A 218 18.16 4.67 -1.73
N ASN A 219 19.31 5.04 -1.15
CA ASN A 219 20.66 4.91 -1.71
C ASN A 219 21.44 3.68 -1.18
N GLN A 220 20.77 2.78 -0.47
CA GLN A 220 21.27 1.50 0.00
C GLN A 220 21.52 0.59 -1.21
N ASP A 221 22.72 0.00 -1.34
CA ASP A 221 22.97 -1.01 -2.38
C ASP A 221 22.41 -2.38 -1.96
N HIS A 222 21.08 -2.48 -1.99
CA HIS A 222 20.31 -3.67 -1.67
C HIS A 222 19.08 -3.75 -2.58
N ASP A 223 18.59 -4.96 -2.82
CA ASP A 223 17.33 -5.22 -3.53
C ASP A 223 16.11 -5.20 -2.61
N VAL A 224 14.98 -4.76 -3.13
CA VAL A 224 13.66 -4.74 -2.46
C VAL A 224 12.60 -5.28 -3.41
N ASN A 225 11.47 -5.79 -2.91
CA ASN A 225 10.37 -6.20 -3.78
C ASN A 225 9.67 -4.97 -4.37
N THR A 226 9.45 -4.96 -5.68
CA THR A 226 8.90 -3.82 -6.43
C THR A 226 7.47 -3.48 -6.00
N PHE A 227 6.65 -4.50 -5.79
CA PHE A 227 5.25 -4.38 -5.39
C PHE A 227 5.10 -3.88 -3.96
N GLU A 228 5.68 -4.57 -2.98
CA GLU A 228 5.59 -4.21 -1.55
C GLU A 228 6.12 -2.78 -1.30
N THR A 229 7.18 -2.38 -2.00
CA THR A 229 7.74 -1.01 -1.90
C THR A 229 6.82 0.02 -2.54
N THR A 230 6.12 -0.33 -3.63
CA THR A 230 5.16 0.57 -4.27
C THR A 230 3.92 0.77 -3.40
N ILE A 231 3.27 -0.32 -2.99
CA ILE A 231 1.97 -0.23 -2.32
C ILE A 231 2.10 0.41 -0.93
N ARG A 232 3.16 0.10 -0.15
CA ARG A 232 3.38 0.63 1.20
C ARG A 232 4.08 1.99 1.18
N MET A 233 5.28 2.05 0.57
CA MET A 233 6.16 3.21 0.74
C MET A 233 5.77 4.35 -0.20
N LEU A 234 5.48 4.06 -1.47
CA LEU A 234 4.99 5.08 -2.41
C LEU A 234 3.51 5.43 -2.12
N GLY A 235 2.66 4.42 -1.88
CA GLY A 235 1.25 4.62 -1.49
C GLY A 235 1.09 5.45 -0.21
N GLY A 236 1.80 5.10 0.87
CA GLY A 236 1.75 5.81 2.15
C GLY A 236 2.26 7.26 2.08
N LEU A 237 3.33 7.52 1.31
CA LEU A 237 3.81 8.90 1.06
C LEU A 237 2.80 9.71 0.24
N LEU A 238 2.22 9.13 -0.81
CA LEU A 238 1.22 9.78 -1.66
C LEU A 238 -0.07 10.10 -0.89
N SER A 239 -0.53 9.19 -0.03
CA SER A 239 -1.71 9.44 0.81
C SER A 239 -1.42 10.43 1.93
N ALA A 240 -0.25 10.38 2.57
CA ALA A 240 0.16 11.38 3.55
C ALA A 240 0.24 12.79 2.95
N HIS A 241 0.79 12.93 1.74
CA HIS A 241 0.72 14.16 0.95
C HIS A 241 -0.75 14.60 0.77
N TYR A 242 -1.58 13.75 0.17
CA TYR A 242 -2.98 14.04 -0.11
C TYR A 242 -3.76 14.49 1.15
N LEU A 243 -3.65 13.75 2.25
CA LEU A 243 -4.34 14.07 3.50
C LEU A 243 -3.84 15.39 4.11
N SER A 244 -2.54 15.69 4.07
CA SER A 244 -2.02 16.99 4.56
C SER A 244 -2.57 18.17 3.73
N THR A 245 -2.67 18.03 2.41
CA THR A 245 -3.16 19.10 1.51
C THR A 245 -4.69 19.25 1.53
N ASN A 246 -5.43 18.14 1.57
CA ASN A 246 -6.89 18.14 1.39
C ASN A 246 -7.69 18.06 2.69
N TYR A 247 -7.08 17.59 3.79
CA TYR A 247 -7.70 17.45 5.11
C TYR A 247 -6.81 18.02 6.24
N PRO A 248 -6.42 19.31 6.16
CA PRO A 248 -5.47 19.94 7.09
C PRO A 248 -5.93 19.93 8.56
N GLU A 249 -7.22 19.73 8.83
CA GLU A 249 -7.77 19.56 10.18
C GLU A 249 -7.46 18.19 10.82
N LEU A 250 -7.11 17.18 10.03
CA LEU A 250 -6.82 15.82 10.51
C LEU A 250 -5.41 15.68 11.06
N ALA A 251 -4.44 16.45 10.57
CA ALA A 251 -3.11 16.54 11.19
C ALA A 251 -2.50 17.93 11.04
N PRO A 252 -3.00 18.97 11.74
CA PRO A 252 -2.55 20.34 11.57
C PRO A 252 -1.06 20.51 11.92
N LEU A 253 -0.23 20.60 10.90
CA LEU A 253 1.21 20.83 11.01
C LEU A 253 1.49 22.33 11.20
N THR A 254 2.49 22.65 12.01
CA THR A 254 2.84 24.04 12.37
C THR A 254 3.64 24.78 11.31
N ASP A 255 4.14 24.05 10.31
CA ASP A 255 5.16 24.48 9.35
C ASP A 255 4.74 24.13 7.91
N ASP A 256 3.42 24.05 7.65
CA ASP A 256 2.79 23.80 6.34
C ASP A 256 2.27 25.11 5.68
N ASP A 257 2.80 26.28 6.07
CA ASP A 257 2.59 27.53 5.34
C ASP A 257 3.22 27.44 3.94
N THR A 258 2.51 27.86 2.88
CA THR A 258 3.01 27.70 1.50
C THR A 258 4.35 28.40 1.26
N GLY A 259 5.35 27.62 0.83
CA GLY A 259 6.76 27.97 0.72
C GLY A 259 7.62 27.61 1.94
N ALA A 260 7.09 26.90 2.93
CA ALA A 260 7.84 26.47 4.11
C ALA A 260 8.76 25.25 3.83
N PRO A 261 9.94 25.16 4.50
CA PRO A 261 10.85 24.02 4.33
C PRO A 261 10.27 22.69 4.86
N GLY A 262 9.52 22.00 3.99
CA GLY A 262 8.91 20.71 4.30
C GLY A 262 7.52 20.50 3.68
N GLU A 263 6.86 21.52 3.15
CA GLU A 263 5.55 21.42 2.45
C GLU A 263 5.57 20.23 1.47
N ASP A 264 6.51 20.24 0.53
CA ASP A 264 6.68 19.19 -0.49
C ASP A 264 7.32 17.87 -0.01
N LEU A 265 7.68 17.70 1.28
CA LEU A 265 8.50 16.56 1.75
C LEU A 265 7.96 15.19 1.33
N TYR A 266 6.64 15.00 1.37
CA TYR A 266 6.03 13.72 1.03
C TYR A 266 6.09 13.44 -0.48
N ILE A 267 5.88 14.46 -1.32
CA ILE A 267 5.97 14.35 -2.78
C ILE A 267 7.44 14.30 -3.26
N GLU A 268 8.37 14.99 -2.61
CA GLU A 268 9.82 14.85 -2.85
C GLU A 268 10.27 13.41 -2.64
N LYS A 269 9.88 12.79 -1.50
CA LYS A 269 10.23 11.40 -1.18
C LYS A 269 9.52 10.39 -2.09
N ALA A 270 8.25 10.65 -2.46
CA ALA A 270 7.51 9.83 -3.41
C ALA A 270 8.17 9.84 -4.80
N THR A 271 8.60 11.02 -5.27
CA THR A 271 9.28 11.19 -6.57
C THR A 271 10.65 10.49 -6.60
N ASP A 272 11.51 10.75 -5.60
CA ASP A 272 12.83 10.07 -5.48
C ASP A 272 12.70 8.54 -5.37
N LEU A 273 11.60 8.04 -4.78
CA LEU A 273 11.31 6.59 -4.76
C LEU A 273 10.85 6.09 -6.13
N ALA A 274 9.90 6.77 -6.78
CA ALA A 274 9.32 6.32 -8.04
C ALA A 274 10.31 6.38 -9.22
N ASP A 275 11.18 7.40 -9.27
CA ASP A 275 12.29 7.49 -10.23
C ASP A 275 13.23 6.28 -10.16
N ARG A 276 13.40 5.71 -8.96
CA ARG A 276 14.16 4.48 -8.75
C ARG A 276 13.35 3.27 -9.18
N LEU A 277 12.10 3.18 -8.75
CA LEU A 277 11.17 2.08 -9.08
C LEU A 277 10.93 1.93 -10.59
N LEU A 278 11.04 2.99 -11.40
CA LEU A 278 10.98 2.91 -12.88
C LEU A 278 11.99 1.90 -13.45
N GLY A 279 13.13 1.68 -12.80
CA GLY A 279 14.13 0.67 -13.19
C GLY A 279 13.62 -0.78 -13.16
N ALA A 280 12.51 -1.06 -12.47
CA ALA A 280 11.87 -2.38 -12.52
C ALA A 280 11.19 -2.65 -13.87
N PHE A 281 10.79 -1.61 -14.61
CA PHE A 281 10.03 -1.72 -15.86
C PHE A 281 10.92 -1.88 -17.10
N GLU A 282 12.26 -1.87 -16.97
CA GLU A 282 13.23 -2.03 -18.08
C GLU A 282 13.35 -3.49 -18.60
N SER A 283 12.27 -4.27 -18.56
CA SER A 283 12.21 -5.63 -19.11
C SER A 283 11.93 -5.64 -20.61
N GLY A 284 12.09 -6.81 -21.26
CA GLY A 284 11.78 -7.00 -22.68
C GLY A 284 10.34 -6.65 -23.10
N THR A 285 9.39 -6.50 -22.17
CA THR A 285 7.99 -6.11 -22.48
C THR A 285 7.47 -4.86 -21.78
N GLY A 286 8.14 -4.39 -20.72
CA GLY A 286 7.62 -3.38 -19.80
C GLY A 286 6.89 -3.94 -18.57
N ILE A 287 6.66 -5.26 -18.50
CA ILE A 287 6.22 -5.90 -17.25
C ILE A 287 7.33 -5.78 -16.20
N PRO A 288 7.03 -5.31 -14.97
CA PRO A 288 8.06 -5.09 -13.96
C PRO A 288 8.69 -6.38 -13.46
N TYR A 289 9.99 -6.32 -13.20
CA TYR A 289 10.71 -7.33 -12.42
C TYR A 289 10.25 -7.34 -10.95
N ALA A 290 10.19 -8.53 -10.36
CA ALA A 290 9.68 -8.75 -9.00
C ALA A 290 10.49 -8.02 -7.90
N SER A 291 11.80 -7.83 -8.11
CA SER A 291 12.66 -7.05 -7.22
C SER A 291 13.37 -5.94 -7.98
N ILE A 292 13.92 -4.97 -7.24
CA ILE A 292 14.69 -3.85 -7.78
C ILE A 292 15.75 -3.36 -6.78
N ASN A 293 16.91 -2.96 -7.27
CA ASN A 293 17.93 -2.25 -6.48
C ASN A 293 17.72 -0.72 -6.57
N LEU A 294 17.21 -0.11 -5.49
CA LEU A 294 16.84 1.32 -5.48
C LEU A 294 18.02 2.30 -5.65
N ASN A 295 19.25 1.88 -5.31
CA ASN A 295 20.43 2.72 -5.49
C ASN A 295 20.94 2.73 -6.94
N LYS A 296 20.74 1.62 -7.66
CA LYS A 296 21.13 1.47 -9.07
C LYS A 296 20.02 1.80 -10.06
N SER A 297 18.77 1.80 -9.61
CA SER A 297 17.56 1.76 -10.46
C SER A 297 17.60 0.57 -11.43
N GLU A 298 17.97 -0.60 -10.92
CA GLU A 298 18.17 -1.83 -11.71
C GLU A 298 17.17 -2.91 -11.26
N GLY A 299 16.26 -3.29 -12.17
CA GLY A 299 15.29 -4.36 -11.95
C GLY A 299 15.92 -5.75 -11.95
N LEU A 300 15.41 -6.64 -11.09
CA LEU A 300 15.96 -7.97 -10.82
C LEU A 300 14.86 -9.04 -10.90
N PRO A 301 14.97 -10.03 -11.81
CA PRO A 301 13.97 -11.10 -11.93
C PRO A 301 13.92 -11.96 -10.66
N SER A 302 12.77 -12.59 -10.43
CA SER A 302 12.55 -13.41 -9.23
C SER A 302 13.65 -14.46 -9.05
N TYR A 303 14.22 -14.52 -7.84
CA TYR A 303 15.17 -15.59 -7.45
C TYR A 303 14.51 -16.97 -7.40
N ALA A 304 13.18 -17.01 -7.32
CA ALA A 304 12.37 -18.21 -7.42
C ALA A 304 11.81 -18.36 -8.85
N ASP A 305 11.00 -19.40 -9.05
CA ASP A 305 10.00 -19.41 -10.12
C ASP A 305 10.49 -19.23 -11.58
N ASN A 306 11.78 -19.46 -11.83
CA ASN A 306 12.50 -19.25 -13.10
C ASN A 306 12.50 -17.78 -13.57
N GLY A 307 12.48 -16.81 -12.65
CA GLY A 307 12.52 -15.38 -12.98
C GLY A 307 11.17 -14.74 -13.33
N ALA A 308 10.08 -15.51 -13.32
CA ALA A 308 8.73 -14.95 -13.47
C ALA A 308 8.36 -14.05 -12.27
N SER A 309 7.79 -12.88 -12.54
CA SER A 309 7.10 -12.06 -11.54
C SER A 309 5.76 -12.71 -11.20
N SER A 310 5.22 -12.44 -10.02
CA SER A 310 3.82 -12.73 -9.76
C SER A 310 2.90 -11.79 -10.50
N THR A 311 1.74 -12.29 -10.92
CA THR A 311 0.80 -11.50 -11.71
C THR A 311 0.30 -10.30 -10.92
N ALA A 312 -0.19 -10.49 -9.69
CA ALA A 312 -0.60 -9.37 -8.83
C ALA A 312 0.56 -8.39 -8.55
N GLU A 313 1.78 -8.89 -8.24
CA GLU A 313 2.95 -8.03 -8.01
C GLU A 313 3.28 -7.14 -9.24
N ALA A 314 3.00 -7.60 -10.45
CA ALA A 314 3.21 -6.82 -11.67
C ALA A 314 2.06 -5.83 -11.97
N THR A 315 0.82 -6.19 -11.64
CA THR A 315 -0.41 -5.45 -12.03
C THR A 315 -1.06 -4.69 -10.88
N THR A 316 -0.32 -4.42 -9.80
CA THR A 316 -0.81 -3.71 -8.61
C THR A 316 0.16 -2.59 -8.22
N LEU A 317 0.46 -1.74 -9.21
CA LEU A 317 1.34 -0.56 -9.11
C LEU A 317 0.68 0.70 -9.70
N GLN A 318 -0.51 0.53 -10.30
CA GLN A 318 -1.10 1.48 -11.24
C GLN A 318 -1.64 2.73 -10.52
N LEU A 319 -2.24 2.58 -9.34
CA LEU A 319 -2.89 3.69 -8.64
C LEU A 319 -1.86 4.71 -8.13
N GLU A 320 -0.73 4.21 -7.66
CA GLU A 320 0.39 4.97 -7.09
C GLU A 320 1.07 5.78 -8.19
N PHE A 321 1.51 5.12 -9.26
CA PHE A 321 2.17 5.77 -10.40
C PHE A 321 1.23 6.70 -11.18
N LYS A 322 -0.06 6.36 -11.35
CA LYS A 322 -1.04 7.26 -12.00
C LYS A 322 -1.32 8.51 -11.16
N TYR A 323 -1.36 8.39 -9.83
CA TYR A 323 -1.53 9.57 -8.97
C TYR A 323 -0.24 10.41 -8.89
N LEU A 324 0.95 9.80 -8.85
CA LEU A 324 2.21 10.54 -8.94
C LEU A 324 2.34 11.30 -10.27
N ALA A 325 2.00 10.67 -11.40
CA ALA A 325 1.92 11.33 -12.71
C ALA A 325 0.94 12.52 -12.69
N LYS A 326 -0.17 12.41 -11.94
CA LYS A 326 -1.14 13.48 -11.77
C LYS A 326 -0.62 14.66 -10.92
N LEU A 327 0.27 14.40 -9.98
CA LEU A 327 0.90 15.42 -9.12
C LEU A 327 2.08 16.12 -9.81
N THR A 328 3.00 15.35 -10.38
CA THR A 328 4.22 15.85 -11.03
C THR A 328 3.95 16.44 -12.41
N GLY A 329 3.00 15.86 -13.15
CA GLY A 329 2.75 16.14 -14.56
C GLY A 329 3.59 15.29 -15.53
N GLU A 330 4.54 14.50 -15.03
CA GLU A 330 5.41 13.66 -15.86
C GLU A 330 4.65 12.40 -16.32
N ALA A 331 4.68 12.13 -17.63
CA ALA A 331 3.81 11.15 -18.25
C ALA A 331 4.40 9.73 -18.26
N GLU A 332 5.71 9.59 -18.05
CA GLU A 332 6.45 8.34 -18.03
C GLU A 332 5.92 7.36 -16.97
N TYR A 333 5.64 7.85 -15.76
CA TYR A 333 5.05 7.04 -14.68
C TYR A 333 3.72 6.40 -15.11
N TRP A 334 2.86 7.18 -15.78
CA TRP A 334 1.56 6.73 -16.29
C TRP A 334 1.75 5.70 -17.42
N GLN A 335 2.61 6.00 -18.39
CA GLN A 335 2.88 5.16 -19.55
C GLN A 335 3.50 3.80 -19.17
N ALA A 336 4.38 3.77 -18.15
CA ALA A 336 4.99 2.54 -17.65
C ALA A 336 3.93 1.56 -17.11
N VAL A 337 3.05 2.01 -16.22
CA VAL A 337 2.04 1.13 -15.58
C VAL A 337 0.86 0.80 -16.51
N GLU A 338 0.53 1.68 -17.46
CA GLU A 338 -0.37 1.38 -18.58
C GLU A 338 0.16 0.23 -19.45
N LYS A 339 1.47 0.24 -19.75
CA LYS A 339 2.09 -0.74 -20.64
C LYS A 339 2.02 -2.17 -20.11
N VAL A 340 2.11 -2.35 -18.79
CA VAL A 340 1.89 -3.64 -18.14
C VAL A 340 0.50 -4.19 -18.46
N MET A 341 -0.54 -3.34 -18.35
CA MET A 341 -1.92 -3.75 -18.56
C MET A 341 -2.22 -4.09 -20.03
N GLU A 342 -1.60 -3.37 -20.97
CA GLU A 342 -1.65 -3.71 -22.41
C GLU A 342 -1.08 -5.12 -22.65
N VAL A 343 0.11 -5.42 -22.13
CA VAL A 343 0.79 -6.71 -22.35
C VAL A 343 0.01 -7.88 -21.71
N VAL A 344 -0.67 -7.63 -20.58
CA VAL A 344 -1.49 -8.61 -19.87
C VAL A 344 -2.80 -8.90 -20.61
N ASP A 345 -3.57 -7.89 -21.03
CA ASP A 345 -4.82 -8.11 -21.79
C ASP A 345 -4.56 -8.71 -23.18
N ASP A 346 -3.40 -8.39 -23.77
CA ASP A 346 -2.93 -8.92 -25.05
C ASP A 346 -2.79 -10.45 -25.09
N GLN A 347 -2.60 -11.10 -23.94
CA GLN A 347 -2.55 -12.57 -23.83
C GLN A 347 -3.93 -13.22 -24.06
N LYS A 348 -5.03 -12.46 -23.91
CA LYS A 348 -6.42 -12.92 -24.10
C LYS A 348 -6.79 -14.21 -23.34
N MET A 349 -6.44 -14.27 -22.04
CA MET A 349 -6.81 -15.39 -21.18
C MET A 349 -8.34 -15.59 -21.10
N GLU A 350 -8.79 -16.86 -21.02
CA GLU A 350 -10.22 -17.19 -21.01
C GLU A 350 -10.95 -16.53 -19.83
N ASP A 351 -12.05 -15.84 -20.16
CA ASP A 351 -12.91 -15.08 -19.24
C ASP A 351 -12.15 -14.17 -18.25
N GLY A 352 -11.02 -13.61 -18.68
CA GLY A 352 -10.23 -12.65 -17.89
C GLY A 352 -9.53 -13.23 -16.66
N LEU A 353 -9.48 -14.57 -16.52
CA LEU A 353 -8.87 -15.24 -15.38
C LEU A 353 -7.39 -15.56 -15.65
N LEU A 354 -6.50 -14.95 -14.86
CA LEU A 354 -5.05 -15.01 -15.07
C LEU A 354 -4.36 -16.06 -14.19
N PRO A 355 -3.37 -16.81 -14.73
CA PRO A 355 -2.41 -17.57 -13.93
C PRO A 355 -1.58 -16.63 -13.03
N ILE A 356 -1.15 -17.10 -11.87
CA ILE A 356 -0.49 -16.27 -10.83
C ILE A 356 0.99 -15.87 -11.10
N TYR A 357 1.55 -16.19 -12.26
CA TYR A 357 2.92 -15.83 -12.65
C TYR A 357 3.01 -15.41 -14.12
N VAL A 358 3.83 -14.40 -14.41
CA VAL A 358 4.10 -13.88 -15.76
C VAL A 358 5.59 -13.59 -15.94
N TYR A 359 6.15 -13.86 -17.13
CA TYR A 359 7.56 -13.61 -17.42
C TYR A 359 7.79 -12.16 -17.91
N PRO A 360 8.62 -11.33 -17.24
CA PRO A 360 8.89 -9.95 -17.66
C PRO A 360 9.43 -9.82 -19.10
N GLU A 361 10.24 -10.79 -19.53
CA GLU A 361 10.95 -10.75 -20.81
C GLU A 361 10.09 -11.13 -22.03
N THR A 362 8.97 -11.83 -21.84
CA THR A 362 8.11 -12.32 -22.93
C THR A 362 6.65 -11.91 -22.83
N GLY A 363 6.18 -11.53 -21.63
CA GLY A 363 4.77 -11.25 -21.37
C GLY A 363 3.91 -12.50 -21.21
N GLU A 364 4.48 -13.69 -21.41
CA GLU A 364 3.75 -14.96 -21.37
C GLU A 364 3.47 -15.39 -19.91
N PHE A 365 2.27 -15.89 -19.66
CA PHE A 365 1.92 -16.50 -18.38
C PHE A 365 2.64 -17.83 -18.16
N LYS A 366 3.09 -18.06 -16.93
CA LYS A 366 3.80 -19.27 -16.52
C LYS A 366 2.84 -20.23 -15.82
N GLY A 367 2.47 -21.28 -16.54
CA GLY A 367 1.59 -22.33 -16.02
C GLY A 367 0.12 -21.90 -15.99
N ASP A 368 -0.69 -22.65 -15.26
CA ASP A 368 -2.15 -22.66 -15.35
C ASP A 368 -2.86 -22.56 -13.98
N ASN A 369 -2.10 -22.31 -12.90
CA ASN A 369 -2.67 -22.13 -11.56
C ASN A 369 -3.34 -20.75 -11.43
N ILE A 370 -4.68 -20.74 -11.33
CA ILE A 370 -5.53 -19.56 -11.23
C ILE A 370 -6.17 -19.51 -9.84
N ARG A 371 -6.00 -18.38 -9.14
CA ARG A 371 -6.62 -18.09 -7.84
C ARG A 371 -6.76 -16.59 -7.59
N LEU A 372 -7.68 -16.21 -6.71
CA LEU A 372 -7.89 -14.84 -6.22
C LEU A 372 -7.36 -14.66 -4.77
N GLY A 373 -6.51 -15.58 -4.32
CA GLY A 373 -5.61 -15.35 -3.19
C GLY A 373 -4.20 -14.99 -3.67
N SER A 374 -3.21 -15.13 -2.78
CA SER A 374 -1.84 -14.62 -2.93
C SER A 374 -1.28 -14.76 -4.36
N ARG A 375 -0.75 -13.65 -4.92
CA ARG A 375 -0.16 -13.52 -6.27
C ARG A 375 -1.17 -13.39 -7.42
N GLY A 376 -2.47 -13.31 -7.11
CA GLY A 376 -3.55 -13.20 -8.11
C GLY A 376 -4.67 -12.25 -7.69
N ASP A 377 -5.04 -12.26 -6.41
CA ASP A 377 -5.80 -11.23 -5.69
C ASP A 377 -5.84 -9.81 -6.32
N SER A 378 -4.81 -8.98 -6.08
CA SER A 378 -4.93 -7.53 -6.27
C SER A 378 -4.83 -7.05 -7.74
N TYR A 379 -4.53 -7.96 -8.68
CA TYR A 379 -4.81 -7.73 -10.11
C TYR A 379 -6.28 -7.33 -10.33
N TYR A 380 -7.21 -8.16 -9.85
CA TYR A 380 -8.64 -7.96 -10.10
C TYR A 380 -9.16 -6.71 -9.38
N GLU A 381 -8.59 -6.41 -8.21
CA GLU A 381 -8.82 -5.19 -7.44
C GLU A 381 -8.47 -3.92 -8.23
N TYR A 382 -7.26 -3.88 -8.80
CA TYR A 382 -6.75 -2.69 -9.49
C TYR A 382 -7.41 -2.45 -10.85
N LEU A 383 -8.16 -3.41 -11.41
CA LEU A 383 -9.05 -3.17 -12.55
C LEU A 383 -10.12 -2.12 -12.20
N ILE A 384 -11.00 -2.44 -11.25
CA ILE A 384 -12.08 -1.51 -10.89
C ILE A 384 -11.53 -0.26 -10.19
N LYS A 385 -10.49 -0.39 -9.35
CA LYS A 385 -9.92 0.76 -8.64
C LYS A 385 -9.29 1.78 -9.61
N GLN A 386 -8.67 1.38 -10.72
CA GLN A 386 -8.20 2.33 -11.75
C GLN A 386 -9.33 3.08 -12.45
N TYR A 387 -10.40 2.38 -12.85
CA TYR A 387 -11.58 3.00 -13.46
C TYR A 387 -12.20 4.07 -12.54
N LEU A 388 -12.28 3.79 -11.23
CA LEU A 388 -12.81 4.73 -10.25
C LEU A 388 -11.84 5.88 -9.95
N GLN A 389 -10.54 5.61 -9.77
CA GLN A 389 -9.52 6.64 -9.48
C GLN A 389 -9.48 7.70 -10.59
N THR A 390 -9.69 7.31 -11.84
CA THR A 390 -9.65 8.20 -13.02
C THR A 390 -11.00 8.85 -13.33
N GLN A 391 -11.93 8.89 -12.37
CA GLN A 391 -13.30 9.41 -12.53
C GLN A 391 -14.02 8.83 -13.75
N GLU A 392 -13.97 7.50 -13.89
CA GLU A 392 -14.69 6.72 -14.91
C GLU A 392 -14.24 7.02 -16.36
N THR A 393 -13.07 7.68 -16.55
CA THR A 393 -12.57 8.05 -17.87
C THR A 393 -11.79 6.96 -18.61
N GLU A 394 -11.45 5.85 -17.92
CA GLU A 394 -10.73 4.71 -18.49
C GLU A 394 -11.60 3.43 -18.53
N PRO A 395 -12.64 3.36 -19.38
CA PRO A 395 -13.61 2.25 -19.40
C PRO A 395 -12.97 0.89 -19.71
N ILE A 396 -11.77 0.87 -20.29
CA ILE A 396 -11.00 -0.35 -20.55
C ILE A 396 -10.86 -1.23 -19.31
N TYR A 397 -10.65 -0.63 -18.13
CA TYR A 397 -10.48 -1.36 -16.88
C TYR A 397 -11.81 -1.83 -16.29
N LYS A 398 -12.92 -1.14 -16.60
CA LYS A 398 -14.28 -1.62 -16.30
C LYS A 398 -14.66 -2.81 -17.17
N ASP A 399 -14.25 -2.82 -18.44
CA ASP A 399 -14.44 -3.96 -19.35
C ASP A 399 -13.56 -5.17 -18.94
N MET A 400 -12.36 -4.94 -18.40
CA MET A 400 -11.52 -6.01 -17.83
C MET A 400 -12.14 -6.58 -16.55
N TRP A 401 -12.60 -5.71 -15.64
CA TRP A 401 -13.31 -6.12 -14.42
C TRP A 401 -14.56 -6.95 -14.75
N ASP A 402 -15.43 -6.44 -15.63
CA ASP A 402 -16.71 -7.07 -15.96
C ASP A 402 -16.55 -8.47 -16.57
N GLU A 403 -15.54 -8.65 -17.43
CA GLU A 403 -15.13 -9.96 -17.91
C GLU A 403 -14.67 -10.87 -16.75
N SER A 404 -13.70 -10.41 -15.96
CA SER A 404 -13.09 -11.23 -14.93
C SER A 404 -14.09 -11.69 -13.87
N LEU A 405 -15.06 -10.84 -13.50
CA LEU A 405 -16.14 -11.19 -12.57
C LEU A 405 -17.09 -12.24 -13.16
N VAL A 406 -17.40 -12.17 -14.46
CA VAL A 406 -18.13 -13.24 -15.16
C VAL A 406 -17.34 -14.55 -15.16
N GLY A 407 -16.02 -14.48 -15.36
CA GLY A 407 -15.11 -15.62 -15.23
C GLY A 407 -15.11 -16.24 -13.83
N VAL A 408 -14.96 -15.43 -12.77
CA VAL A 408 -15.02 -15.89 -11.37
C VAL A 408 -16.34 -16.60 -11.08
N ARG A 409 -17.48 -16.00 -11.47
CA ARG A 409 -18.83 -16.57 -11.30
C ARG A 409 -19.01 -17.89 -12.05
N LYS A 410 -18.52 -17.97 -13.30
CA LYS A 410 -18.57 -19.18 -14.14
C LYS A 410 -17.68 -20.32 -13.63
N HIS A 411 -16.46 -20.02 -13.18
CA HIS A 411 -15.41 -21.03 -12.96
C HIS A 411 -15.01 -21.26 -11.50
N LEU A 412 -15.15 -20.29 -10.60
CA LEU A 412 -14.55 -20.34 -9.26
C LEU A 412 -15.58 -20.43 -8.12
N ILE A 413 -16.81 -19.96 -8.34
CA ILE A 413 -17.88 -20.00 -7.32
C ILE A 413 -18.48 -21.40 -7.16
N THR A 414 -18.49 -21.91 -5.93
CA THR A 414 -19.12 -23.18 -5.51
C THR A 414 -19.79 -23.03 -4.14
N TYR A 415 -20.59 -24.02 -3.72
CA TYR A 415 -21.32 -23.96 -2.43
C TYR A 415 -20.99 -25.10 -1.48
N THR A 416 -21.00 -24.81 -0.17
CA THR A 416 -20.76 -25.82 0.87
C THR A 416 -21.89 -26.84 1.00
N GLN A 417 -21.59 -28.03 1.51
CA GLN A 417 -22.54 -29.15 1.57
C GLN A 417 -23.77 -28.86 2.46
N ASN A 418 -23.57 -28.45 3.71
CA ASN A 418 -24.66 -28.36 4.70
C ASN A 418 -25.36 -27.00 4.68
N ALA A 419 -24.60 -25.91 4.70
CA ALA A 419 -25.10 -24.54 4.84
C ALA A 419 -25.26 -23.79 3.51
N LYS A 420 -24.68 -24.30 2.41
CA LYS A 420 -24.65 -23.62 1.10
C LYS A 420 -24.00 -22.22 1.18
N LEU A 421 -23.01 -22.06 2.05
CA LEU A 421 -22.13 -20.88 2.06
C LEU A 421 -21.41 -20.78 0.71
N THR A 422 -21.15 -19.57 0.24
CA THR A 422 -20.58 -19.32 -1.09
C THR A 422 -19.07 -19.25 -1.00
N VAL A 423 -18.38 -20.11 -1.73
CA VAL A 423 -16.93 -20.31 -1.66
C VAL A 423 -16.33 -19.93 -3.01
N LEU A 424 -15.32 -19.06 -2.99
CA LEU A 424 -14.52 -18.70 -4.16
C LEU A 424 -13.27 -19.59 -4.19
N GLY A 425 -13.36 -20.70 -4.92
CA GLY A 425 -12.29 -21.69 -5.00
C GLY A 425 -11.17 -21.34 -5.98
N GLU A 426 -10.13 -22.18 -6.01
CA GLU A 426 -8.99 -22.07 -6.93
C GLU A 426 -9.09 -23.09 -8.08
N ARG A 427 -8.38 -22.83 -9.18
CA ARG A 427 -8.17 -23.77 -10.29
C ARG A 427 -6.66 -24.03 -10.44
N PRO A 428 -6.06 -24.96 -9.66
CA PRO A 428 -4.61 -25.16 -9.62
C PRO A 428 -3.98 -25.82 -10.87
N ALA A 429 -4.80 -26.15 -11.87
CA ALA A 429 -4.42 -26.82 -13.12
C ALA A 429 -5.35 -26.39 -14.26
N GLY A 430 -5.50 -25.07 -14.44
CA GLY A 430 -6.34 -24.44 -15.46
C GLY A 430 -7.84 -24.49 -15.16
N LEU A 431 -8.61 -23.66 -15.88
CA LEU A 431 -10.06 -23.54 -15.72
C LEU A 431 -10.80 -24.88 -15.93
N HIS A 432 -10.30 -25.70 -16.85
CA HIS A 432 -10.84 -27.05 -17.12
C HIS A 432 -10.35 -28.12 -16.12
N GLY A 433 -9.39 -27.78 -15.25
CA GLY A 433 -8.94 -28.61 -14.14
C GLY A 433 -9.93 -28.65 -12.98
N VAL A 434 -9.59 -29.37 -11.91
CA VAL A 434 -10.46 -29.54 -10.75
C VAL A 434 -10.49 -28.28 -9.87
N LEU A 435 -11.68 -27.79 -9.52
CA LEU A 435 -11.85 -26.71 -8.54
C LEU A 435 -11.41 -27.17 -7.15
N SER A 436 -10.46 -26.45 -6.55
CA SER A 436 -10.06 -26.58 -5.14
C SER A 436 -10.96 -25.72 -4.26
N PRO A 437 -11.78 -26.31 -3.35
CA PRO A 437 -12.61 -25.55 -2.42
C PRO A 437 -11.78 -25.05 -1.24
N LYS A 438 -10.81 -24.19 -1.53
CA LYS A 438 -9.86 -23.58 -0.59
C LYS A 438 -9.85 -22.07 -0.83
N MET A 439 -9.91 -21.30 0.24
CA MET A 439 -9.73 -19.85 0.22
C MET A 439 -8.55 -19.48 1.11
N ASP A 440 -7.64 -18.67 0.60
CA ASP A 440 -6.79 -17.85 1.47
C ASP A 440 -7.68 -16.78 2.13
N HIS A 441 -7.33 -16.34 3.34
CA HIS A 441 -7.99 -15.23 4.03
C HIS A 441 -7.95 -13.94 3.21
N LEU A 442 -6.86 -13.72 2.47
CA LEU A 442 -6.69 -12.72 1.41
C LEU A 442 -7.93 -12.55 0.52
N VAL A 443 -8.55 -13.65 0.07
CA VAL A 443 -9.70 -13.65 -0.86
C VAL A 443 -10.89 -12.80 -0.33
N CYS A 444 -10.92 -12.53 0.96
CA CYS A 444 -11.93 -11.69 1.59
C CYS A 444 -11.86 -10.19 1.26
N PHE A 445 -10.90 -9.71 0.44
CA PHE A 445 -10.94 -8.36 -0.17
C PHE A 445 -12.04 -8.25 -1.25
N TYR A 446 -12.31 -9.37 -1.95
CA TYR A 446 -13.11 -9.41 -3.16
C TYR A 446 -14.59 -9.03 -2.97
N PRO A 447 -15.28 -9.37 -1.85
CA PRO A 447 -16.66 -8.96 -1.61
C PRO A 447 -16.87 -7.45 -1.57
N GLY A 448 -16.01 -6.72 -0.84
CA GLY A 448 -16.00 -5.26 -0.81
C GLY A 448 -15.71 -4.67 -2.19
N THR A 449 -14.77 -5.28 -2.92
CA THR A 449 -14.44 -4.90 -4.30
C THR A 449 -15.62 -5.09 -5.26
N ILE A 450 -16.39 -6.18 -5.17
CA ILE A 450 -17.62 -6.38 -5.97
C ILE A 450 -18.66 -5.31 -5.65
N ALA A 451 -18.91 -5.02 -4.37
CA ALA A 451 -19.88 -4.00 -3.98
C ALA A 451 -19.46 -2.60 -4.46
N LEU A 452 -18.17 -2.27 -4.34
CA LEU A 452 -17.57 -1.04 -4.86
C LEU A 452 -17.76 -0.93 -6.39
N ALA A 453 -17.55 -2.03 -7.13
CA ALA A 453 -17.71 -2.07 -8.58
C ALA A 453 -19.16 -1.90 -9.05
N ALA A 454 -20.12 -2.50 -8.33
CA ALA A 454 -21.53 -2.42 -8.68
C ALA A 454 -22.13 -1.02 -8.45
N THR A 455 -21.64 -0.26 -7.46
CA THR A 455 -22.21 1.05 -7.07
C THR A 455 -21.36 2.27 -7.44
N GLY A 456 -20.06 2.06 -7.66
CA GLY A 456 -19.06 3.13 -7.72
C GLY A 456 -18.69 3.72 -6.35
N GLY A 457 -19.09 3.07 -5.24
CA GLY A 457 -18.90 3.54 -3.86
C GLY A 457 -20.10 4.28 -3.25
N ARG A 458 -21.06 4.67 -4.07
CA ARG A 458 -22.32 5.32 -3.65
C ARG A 458 -23.17 4.42 -2.75
N PRO A 459 -24.10 5.00 -1.95
CA PRO A 459 -25.08 4.22 -1.21
C PRO A 459 -25.91 3.34 -2.16
N LEU A 460 -26.20 2.09 -1.76
CA LEU A 460 -27.00 1.14 -2.54
C LEU A 460 -28.41 1.68 -2.84
N SER A 461 -28.95 2.50 -1.94
CA SER A 461 -30.22 3.22 -2.12
C SER A 461 -30.19 4.29 -3.21
N GLU A 462 -29.02 4.84 -3.55
CA GLU A 462 -28.80 5.74 -4.68
C GLU A 462 -28.44 4.96 -5.95
N ALA A 463 -27.53 3.99 -5.85
CA ALA A 463 -27.08 3.19 -7.00
C ALA A 463 -28.25 2.46 -7.69
N ARG A 464 -29.23 1.96 -6.91
CA ARG A 464 -30.50 1.38 -7.38
C ARG A 464 -31.41 2.35 -8.16
N GLN A 465 -31.13 3.64 -8.17
CA GLN A 465 -31.86 4.66 -8.94
C GLN A 465 -31.19 4.95 -10.30
N SER A 466 -29.99 4.41 -10.55
CA SER A 466 -29.29 4.54 -11.83
C SER A 466 -30.07 3.87 -12.96
N PRO A 467 -30.14 4.47 -14.18
CA PRO A 467 -30.75 3.81 -15.33
C PRO A 467 -30.06 2.50 -15.73
N ASP A 468 -28.78 2.35 -15.37
CA ASP A 468 -27.97 1.17 -15.69
C ASP A 468 -28.10 0.03 -14.67
N TRP A 469 -28.86 0.24 -13.60
CA TRP A 469 -29.10 -0.76 -12.55
C TRP A 469 -30.12 -1.80 -13.01
N GLY A 470 -29.67 -3.05 -13.17
CA GLY A 470 -30.50 -4.19 -13.56
C GLY A 470 -30.27 -5.42 -12.68
N GLN A 471 -30.78 -6.55 -13.15
CA GLN A 471 -30.63 -7.83 -12.45
C GLN A 471 -29.14 -8.20 -12.20
N ARG A 472 -28.24 -7.83 -13.12
CA ARG A 472 -26.79 -8.09 -12.97
C ARG A 472 -26.24 -7.49 -11.68
N GLN A 473 -26.54 -6.23 -11.37
CA GLN A 473 -26.01 -5.55 -10.19
C GLN A 473 -26.64 -6.08 -8.88
N GLU A 474 -27.91 -6.50 -8.89
CA GLU A 474 -28.49 -7.21 -7.74
C GLU A 474 -27.84 -8.58 -7.48
N GLU A 475 -27.46 -9.31 -8.54
CA GLU A 475 -26.69 -10.56 -8.41
C GLU A 475 -25.27 -10.32 -7.88
N GLU A 476 -24.61 -9.23 -8.31
CA GLU A 476 -23.27 -8.85 -7.84
C GLU A 476 -23.31 -8.44 -6.35
N ILE A 477 -24.32 -7.65 -5.93
CA ILE A 477 -24.53 -7.34 -4.51
C ILE A 477 -24.91 -8.58 -3.69
N LEU A 478 -25.69 -9.52 -4.24
CA LEU A 478 -25.98 -10.80 -3.58
C LEU A 478 -24.69 -11.61 -3.37
N LEU A 479 -23.85 -11.72 -4.39
CA LEU A 479 -22.57 -12.43 -4.33
C LEU A 479 -21.63 -11.81 -3.30
N ALA A 480 -21.51 -10.48 -3.26
CA ALA A 480 -20.75 -9.76 -2.24
C ALA A 480 -21.25 -10.09 -0.82
N ARG A 481 -22.56 -10.13 -0.59
CA ARG A 481 -23.15 -10.47 0.72
C ARG A 481 -22.88 -11.92 1.13
N GLU A 482 -23.07 -12.87 0.23
CA GLU A 482 -22.86 -14.30 0.50
C GLU A 482 -21.38 -14.63 0.73
N LEU A 483 -20.46 -14.01 -0.01
CA LEU A 483 -19.02 -14.15 0.24
C LEU A 483 -18.60 -13.47 1.55
N THR A 484 -19.06 -12.25 1.86
CA THR A 484 -18.77 -11.57 3.14
C THR A 484 -19.23 -12.41 4.35
N LYS A 485 -20.42 -13.02 4.25
CA LYS A 485 -20.96 -13.95 5.25
C LYS A 485 -20.09 -15.20 5.41
N THR A 486 -19.52 -15.70 4.31
CA THR A 486 -18.63 -16.87 4.32
C THR A 486 -17.26 -16.53 4.91
N CYS A 487 -16.69 -15.37 4.58
CA CYS A 487 -15.51 -14.81 5.25
C CYS A 487 -15.72 -14.69 6.75
N TRP A 488 -16.85 -14.12 7.20
CA TRP A 488 -17.18 -14.02 8.62
C TRP A 488 -17.33 -15.39 9.31
N ALA A 489 -17.85 -16.42 8.62
CA ALA A 489 -17.89 -17.78 9.15
C ALA A 489 -16.49 -18.36 9.44
N THR A 490 -15.42 -17.91 8.76
CA THR A 490 -14.04 -18.32 9.05
C THR A 490 -13.49 -17.77 10.38
N TYR A 491 -14.09 -16.71 10.94
CA TYR A 491 -13.80 -16.21 12.29
C TYR A 491 -14.57 -17.03 13.33
N LEU A 492 -15.87 -17.26 13.11
CA LEU A 492 -16.77 -17.95 14.04
C LEU A 492 -16.48 -19.45 14.25
N ILE A 493 -15.62 -20.06 13.43
CA ILE A 493 -15.20 -21.47 13.54
C ILE A 493 -14.01 -21.67 14.51
N THR A 494 -13.19 -20.64 14.77
CA THR A 494 -12.00 -20.76 15.64
C THR A 494 -12.30 -20.42 17.10
N LYS A 495 -11.47 -20.93 18.03
CA LYS A 495 -11.64 -20.71 19.48
C LYS A 495 -11.30 -19.29 19.96
N THR A 496 -10.75 -18.44 19.09
CA THR A 496 -10.42 -17.03 19.37
C THR A 496 -11.37 -16.04 18.71
N GLY A 497 -12.23 -16.49 17.78
CA GLY A 497 -13.00 -15.59 16.92
C GLY A 497 -12.12 -14.82 15.92
N LEU A 498 -10.96 -15.37 15.54
CA LEU A 498 -10.06 -14.84 14.52
C LEU A 498 -9.85 -15.88 13.41
N ALA A 499 -9.93 -15.46 12.14
CA ALA A 499 -9.74 -16.35 11.00
C ALA A 499 -8.30 -16.90 10.89
N PRO A 500 -8.13 -18.13 10.37
CA PRO A 500 -6.83 -18.66 9.95
C PRO A 500 -6.39 -18.04 8.62
N GLU A 501 -5.12 -18.20 8.24
CA GLU A 501 -4.57 -17.80 6.93
C GLU A 501 -5.27 -18.51 5.76
N ILE A 502 -5.66 -19.79 5.93
CA ILE A 502 -6.33 -20.60 4.89
C ILE A 502 -7.47 -21.42 5.50
N THR A 503 -8.63 -21.42 4.83
CA THR A 503 -9.77 -22.30 5.12
C THR A 503 -10.09 -23.20 3.93
N TYR A 504 -10.38 -24.47 4.22
CA TYR A 504 -10.83 -25.48 3.26
C TYR A 504 -12.30 -25.80 3.51
N PHE A 505 -13.06 -26.04 2.45
CA PHE A 505 -14.52 -26.18 2.52
C PHE A 505 -14.99 -27.55 2.01
N ASN A 506 -15.89 -28.18 2.76
CA ASN A 506 -16.57 -29.39 2.34
C ASN A 506 -17.73 -29.02 1.41
N VAL A 507 -17.60 -29.40 0.14
CA VAL A 507 -18.55 -29.16 -0.95
C VAL A 507 -19.11 -30.50 -1.45
N ASP A 508 -20.21 -30.45 -2.19
CA ASP A 508 -20.77 -31.66 -2.82
C ASP A 508 -19.89 -32.19 -3.97
N ASP A 509 -20.04 -33.47 -4.31
CA ASP A 509 -19.39 -34.10 -5.46
C ASP A 509 -20.44 -34.88 -6.29
N PRO A 510 -20.73 -34.48 -7.55
CA PRO A 510 -20.18 -33.33 -8.26
C PRO A 510 -20.51 -31.99 -7.58
N ARG A 511 -19.62 -31.02 -7.76
CA ARG A 511 -19.74 -29.67 -7.18
C ARG A 511 -20.92 -28.92 -7.79
N VAL A 512 -21.66 -28.23 -6.93
CA VAL A 512 -22.70 -27.26 -7.31
C VAL A 512 -22.01 -25.95 -7.69
N MET A 513 -22.12 -25.53 -8.94
CA MET A 513 -21.62 -24.24 -9.45
C MET A 513 -22.71 -23.16 -9.36
N GLU A 514 -22.37 -21.89 -9.59
CA GLU A 514 -23.33 -20.78 -9.51
C GLU A 514 -24.56 -20.98 -10.42
N THR A 515 -24.38 -21.53 -11.63
CA THR A 515 -25.47 -21.81 -12.57
C THR A 515 -26.44 -22.89 -12.10
N ASP A 516 -26.00 -23.80 -11.22
CA ASP A 516 -26.83 -24.86 -10.65
C ASP A 516 -27.66 -24.35 -9.46
N MET A 517 -27.06 -23.44 -8.68
CA MET A 517 -27.68 -22.81 -7.51
C MET A 517 -28.63 -21.67 -7.90
N TYR A 518 -28.28 -20.92 -8.94
CA TYR A 518 -29.04 -19.78 -9.48
C TYR A 518 -29.32 -19.97 -10.99
N PRO A 519 -30.23 -20.90 -11.38
CA PRO A 519 -30.52 -21.23 -12.78
C PRO A 519 -31.29 -20.14 -13.54
N ASP A 520 -31.70 -19.06 -12.86
CA ASP A 520 -32.29 -17.85 -13.46
C ASP A 520 -31.32 -16.65 -13.49
N SER A 521 -30.04 -16.85 -13.12
CA SER A 521 -29.02 -15.80 -13.11
C SER A 521 -28.65 -15.30 -14.52
N THR A 522 -28.10 -14.08 -14.58
CA THR A 522 -27.56 -13.51 -15.84
C THR A 522 -26.43 -14.36 -16.44
N ILE A 523 -25.70 -15.13 -15.62
CA ILE A 523 -24.68 -16.10 -16.06
C ILE A 523 -25.33 -17.35 -16.67
N ALA A 524 -26.36 -17.90 -16.03
CA ALA A 524 -27.07 -19.09 -16.53
C ALA A 524 -27.94 -18.80 -17.76
N LYS A 525 -28.46 -17.56 -17.88
CA LYS A 525 -29.34 -17.12 -18.98
C LYS A 525 -28.89 -15.75 -19.55
N PRO A 526 -27.79 -15.70 -20.32
CA PRO A 526 -27.34 -14.47 -20.96
C PRO A 526 -28.41 -13.92 -21.91
N SER A 527 -29.00 -12.79 -21.52
CA SER A 527 -30.07 -12.10 -22.26
C SER A 527 -29.51 -10.84 -22.92
N SER A 528 -29.85 -10.59 -24.18
CA SER A 528 -29.29 -9.49 -24.99
C SER A 528 -29.87 -8.11 -24.65
N GLY A 529 -30.10 -7.82 -23.37
CA GLY A 529 -30.64 -6.57 -22.86
C GLY A 529 -30.79 -6.57 -21.34
N GLN A 530 -30.83 -5.38 -20.74
CA GLN A 530 -31.02 -5.21 -19.29
C GLN A 530 -32.38 -5.75 -18.85
N GLN A 531 -32.37 -6.88 -18.13
CA GLN A 531 -33.54 -7.32 -17.37
C GLN A 531 -33.66 -6.45 -16.13
N LYS A 532 -34.85 -5.85 -15.94
CA LYS A 532 -35.16 -5.10 -14.72
C LYS A 532 -35.23 -6.07 -13.54
N ALA A 533 -34.48 -5.77 -12.49
CA ALA A 533 -34.55 -6.55 -11.26
C ALA A 533 -35.98 -6.59 -10.71
N SER A 534 -36.38 -7.74 -10.17
CA SER A 534 -37.66 -7.96 -9.50
C SER A 534 -37.69 -7.47 -8.05
N GLY A 535 -36.64 -6.77 -7.62
CA GLY A 535 -36.35 -6.42 -6.23
C GLY A 535 -35.05 -7.05 -5.76
N GLU A 536 -34.84 -7.00 -4.45
CA GLU A 536 -33.66 -7.55 -3.79
C GLU A 536 -33.70 -9.09 -3.77
N LEU A 537 -32.61 -9.72 -4.19
CA LEU A 537 -32.51 -11.18 -4.24
C LEU A 537 -32.26 -11.77 -2.83
N PRO A 538 -32.92 -12.88 -2.46
CA PRO A 538 -32.75 -13.50 -1.15
C PRO A 538 -31.42 -14.29 -1.06
N LEU A 539 -30.78 -14.22 0.12
CA LEU A 539 -29.70 -15.14 0.49
C LEU A 539 -30.23 -16.58 0.48
N LEU A 540 -29.51 -17.50 -0.18
CA LEU A 540 -29.86 -18.92 -0.20
C LEU A 540 -29.04 -19.74 0.82
N SER A 541 -27.93 -19.20 1.32
CA SER A 541 -27.16 -19.88 2.37
C SER A 541 -27.87 -19.81 3.73
N LYS A 542 -27.83 -20.91 4.49
CA LYS A 542 -28.49 -21.04 5.80
C LYS A 542 -27.95 -20.01 6.80
N SER A 543 -28.73 -19.74 7.85
CA SER A 543 -28.25 -18.89 8.95
C SER A 543 -27.05 -19.54 9.65
N ILE A 544 -26.01 -18.73 9.91
CA ILE A 544 -24.91 -19.06 10.83
C ILE A 544 -25.22 -18.64 12.28
N TYR A 545 -26.38 -17.99 12.47
CA TYR A 545 -26.91 -17.47 13.73
C TYR A 545 -28.19 -18.20 14.18
N PRO A 546 -28.42 -18.39 15.50
CA PRO A 546 -27.50 -18.03 16.58
C PRO A 546 -26.26 -18.95 16.58
N VAL A 547 -25.10 -18.40 16.97
CA VAL A 547 -23.78 -19.09 16.88
C VAL A 547 -23.75 -20.39 17.69
N SER A 548 -24.64 -20.50 18.69
CA SER A 548 -24.85 -21.67 19.55
C SER A 548 -25.76 -22.76 18.95
N ASP A 549 -26.42 -22.52 17.81
CA ASP A 549 -27.12 -23.59 17.09
C ASP A 549 -26.14 -24.42 16.26
N TYR A 550 -26.32 -25.73 16.33
CA TYR A 550 -25.58 -26.73 15.56
C TYR A 550 -26.47 -27.42 14.51
N SER A 551 -27.78 -27.12 14.46
CA SER A 551 -28.73 -27.76 13.54
C SER A 551 -28.45 -27.47 12.07
N THR A 552 -27.93 -26.27 11.77
CA THR A 552 -27.60 -25.83 10.41
C THR A 552 -26.31 -26.45 9.87
N LYS A 553 -25.48 -27.04 10.74
CA LYS A 553 -24.24 -27.77 10.41
C LYS A 553 -23.20 -26.98 9.60
N TRP A 554 -23.26 -25.65 9.57
CA TRP A 554 -22.29 -24.83 8.84
C TRP A 554 -20.84 -25.04 9.29
N ARG A 555 -20.62 -25.46 10.55
CA ARG A 555 -19.28 -25.83 11.04
C ARG A 555 -18.74 -27.13 10.46
N ASP A 556 -19.61 -28.08 10.09
CA ASP A 556 -19.21 -29.32 9.42
C ASP A 556 -18.73 -29.04 7.98
N ASP A 557 -18.99 -27.83 7.45
CA ASP A 557 -18.56 -27.39 6.13
C ASP A 557 -17.15 -26.79 6.10
N LEU A 558 -16.55 -26.41 7.24
CA LEU A 558 -15.25 -25.72 7.31
C LEU A 558 -14.17 -26.60 7.94
N ASN A 559 -12.95 -26.55 7.38
CA ASN A 559 -11.79 -27.31 7.84
C ASN A 559 -10.53 -26.42 7.82
N ILE A 560 -9.74 -26.48 8.90
CA ILE A 560 -8.52 -25.69 9.08
C ILE A 560 -7.34 -26.64 9.36
N HIS A 561 -6.54 -26.87 8.32
CA HIS A 561 -5.35 -27.70 8.38
C HIS A 561 -4.30 -27.11 9.32
N LYS A 562 -3.46 -27.97 9.91
CA LYS A 562 -2.59 -27.60 11.04
C LYS A 562 -1.59 -26.48 10.74
N GLN A 563 -1.11 -26.38 9.50
CA GLN A 563 -0.08 -25.40 9.12
C GLN A 563 -0.67 -23.99 8.96
N ASP A 564 -1.94 -23.90 8.59
CA ASP A 564 -2.57 -22.67 8.11
C ASP A 564 -3.34 -21.92 9.21
N ARG A 565 -3.34 -22.46 10.44
CA ARG A 565 -4.02 -21.91 11.63
C ARG A 565 -3.43 -20.60 12.16
N HIS A 566 -2.37 -20.09 11.54
CA HIS A 566 -1.79 -18.82 11.93
C HIS A 566 -2.71 -17.67 11.52
N ASN A 567 -2.60 -16.54 12.20
CA ASN A 567 -3.30 -15.30 11.88
C ASN A 567 -2.27 -14.16 11.95
N LEU A 568 -2.08 -13.45 10.84
CA LEU A 568 -1.05 -12.42 10.72
C LEU A 568 -1.60 -11.00 10.97
N GLN A 569 -2.69 -10.83 11.74
CA GLN A 569 -3.33 -9.52 11.97
C GLN A 569 -3.93 -8.86 10.70
N ARG A 570 -4.22 -9.68 9.68
CA ARG A 570 -4.67 -9.31 8.33
C ARG A 570 -6.00 -8.53 8.23
N PRO A 571 -6.19 -7.65 7.22
CA PRO A 571 -7.29 -6.69 7.13
C PRO A 571 -8.48 -7.08 6.24
N GLU A 572 -8.34 -7.99 5.29
CA GLU A 572 -9.15 -8.05 4.05
C GLU A 572 -10.64 -8.33 4.36
N THR A 573 -10.93 -9.01 5.48
CA THR A 573 -12.31 -9.13 5.96
C THR A 573 -12.87 -7.81 6.51
N VAL A 574 -12.13 -7.06 7.34
CA VAL A 574 -12.60 -5.76 7.86
C VAL A 574 -12.66 -4.69 6.77
N GLU A 575 -11.80 -4.76 5.76
CA GLU A 575 -11.95 -4.03 4.49
C GLU A 575 -13.33 -4.29 3.87
N SER A 576 -13.68 -5.57 3.63
CA SER A 576 -15.01 -5.91 3.11
C SER A 576 -16.15 -5.47 4.02
N LEU A 577 -16.02 -5.58 5.36
CA LEU A 577 -17.04 -5.06 6.28
C LEU A 577 -17.20 -3.53 6.15
N PHE A 578 -16.10 -2.79 5.96
CA PHE A 578 -16.10 -1.34 5.72
C PHE A 578 -16.82 -0.99 4.41
N TYR A 579 -16.44 -1.59 3.28
CA TYR A 579 -17.11 -1.36 2.00
C TYR A 579 -18.59 -1.73 2.06
N MET A 580 -18.91 -2.92 2.58
CA MET A 580 -20.29 -3.39 2.70
C MET A 580 -21.13 -2.49 3.60
N TYR A 581 -20.60 -2.00 4.72
CA TYR A 581 -21.30 -1.01 5.55
C TYR A 581 -21.52 0.32 4.81
N ARG A 582 -20.45 0.94 4.28
CA ARG A 582 -20.49 2.27 3.64
C ARG A 582 -21.40 2.31 2.39
N ILE A 583 -21.60 1.17 1.74
CA ILE A 583 -22.46 1.00 0.56
C ILE A 583 -23.89 0.59 0.95
N THR A 584 -24.08 -0.47 1.75
CA THR A 584 -25.44 -0.98 2.03
C THR A 584 -26.18 -0.22 3.13
N GLY A 585 -25.45 0.40 4.07
CA GLY A 585 -25.99 0.97 5.30
C GLY A 585 -26.41 -0.07 6.35
N ASP A 586 -26.12 -1.36 6.15
CA ASP A 586 -26.49 -2.43 7.10
C ASP A 586 -25.51 -2.50 8.28
N ASP A 587 -26.02 -2.27 9.49
CA ASP A 587 -25.25 -2.30 10.73
C ASP A 587 -24.70 -3.70 11.08
N ILE A 588 -25.19 -4.78 10.44
CA ILE A 588 -24.66 -6.14 10.66
C ILE A 588 -23.14 -6.22 10.43
N TYR A 589 -22.62 -5.46 9.47
CA TYR A 589 -21.18 -5.40 9.18
C TYR A 589 -20.40 -4.68 10.29
N ARG A 590 -20.98 -3.65 10.90
CA ARG A 590 -20.41 -2.98 12.09
C ARG A 590 -20.50 -3.86 13.33
N HIS A 591 -21.54 -4.68 13.47
CA HIS A 591 -21.63 -5.71 14.51
C HIS A 591 -20.54 -6.78 14.37
N TRP A 592 -20.36 -7.36 13.18
CA TRP A 592 -19.31 -8.36 12.92
C TRP A 592 -17.92 -7.76 13.14
N GLY A 593 -17.69 -6.53 12.69
CA GLY A 593 -16.44 -5.80 12.93
C GLY A 593 -16.16 -5.56 14.42
N TRP A 594 -17.18 -5.29 15.23
CA TRP A 594 -17.00 -5.11 16.68
C TRP A 594 -16.60 -6.41 17.39
N GLU A 595 -17.22 -7.53 17.04
CA GLU A 595 -16.82 -8.84 17.60
C GLU A 595 -15.42 -9.25 17.12
N MET A 596 -15.09 -9.03 15.84
CA MET A 596 -13.75 -9.23 15.27
C MET A 596 -12.69 -8.38 15.98
N PHE A 597 -12.99 -7.10 16.25
CA PHE A 597 -12.10 -6.20 16.98
C PHE A 597 -11.92 -6.62 18.44
N LYS A 598 -12.99 -6.96 19.17
CA LYS A 598 -12.90 -7.52 20.54
C LYS A 598 -12.04 -8.80 20.56
N SER A 599 -12.20 -9.68 19.58
CA SER A 599 -11.39 -10.89 19.42
C SER A 599 -9.91 -10.58 19.22
N PHE A 600 -9.56 -9.62 18.36
CA PHE A 600 -8.16 -9.18 18.23
C PHE A 600 -7.61 -8.68 19.56
N VAL A 601 -8.26 -7.69 20.19
CA VAL A 601 -7.74 -7.07 21.42
C VAL A 601 -7.64 -8.08 22.58
N LYS A 602 -8.54 -9.07 22.67
CA LYS A 602 -8.45 -10.15 23.67
C LYS A 602 -7.29 -11.12 23.41
N HIS A 603 -7.05 -11.49 22.15
CA HIS A 603 -6.21 -12.65 21.81
C HIS A 603 -4.80 -12.30 21.31
N THR A 604 -4.57 -11.14 20.68
CA THR A 604 -3.25 -10.72 20.20
C THR A 604 -2.48 -9.82 21.18
N ALA A 605 -3.14 -9.26 22.20
CA ALA A 605 -2.52 -8.32 23.15
C ALA A 605 -1.29 -8.88 23.89
N VAL A 606 -0.20 -8.12 23.90
CA VAL A 606 0.99 -8.35 24.73
C VAL A 606 0.83 -7.57 26.04
N VAL A 607 1.01 -8.25 27.16
CA VAL A 607 0.70 -7.77 28.52
C VAL A 607 1.92 -7.97 29.41
N GLU A 608 2.20 -7.00 30.29
CA GLU A 608 3.34 -7.05 31.22
C GLU A 608 2.96 -7.56 32.62
N ASP A 609 3.95 -7.76 33.49
CA ASP A 609 3.77 -8.06 34.93
C ASP A 609 2.96 -6.98 35.66
N ILE A 610 2.99 -5.74 35.15
CA ILE A 610 2.06 -4.66 35.52
C ILE A 610 0.85 -4.77 34.59
N PRO A 611 -0.40 -4.79 35.08
CA PRO A 611 -1.61 -5.03 34.29
C PRO A 611 -1.89 -3.91 33.26
N LYS A 612 -1.22 -4.00 32.11
CA LYS A 612 -1.17 -3.05 31.01
C LYS A 612 -0.84 -3.79 29.72
N ILE A 613 -1.57 -3.49 28.64
CA ILE A 613 -1.22 -3.90 27.27
C ILE A 613 -0.13 -2.96 26.72
N THR A 614 0.87 -3.51 26.03
CA THR A 614 2.02 -2.76 25.48
C THR A 614 2.28 -3.01 23.99
N GLY A 615 1.42 -3.79 23.33
CA GLY A 615 1.44 -4.04 21.89
C GLY A 615 0.48 -5.17 21.52
N PHE A 616 0.40 -5.51 20.24
CA PHE A 616 -0.43 -6.58 19.69
C PHE A 616 0.40 -7.37 18.67
N THR A 617 0.21 -8.69 18.58
CA THR A 617 1.09 -9.56 17.77
C THR A 617 0.36 -10.70 17.07
N SER A 618 0.83 -11.06 15.87
CA SER A 618 0.44 -12.21 15.07
C SER A 618 0.39 -13.51 15.89
N LEU A 619 -0.51 -14.43 15.51
CA LEU A 619 -0.72 -15.72 16.15
C LEU A 619 -0.17 -16.86 15.28
N SER A 620 0.52 -17.81 15.90
CA SER A 620 0.93 -19.08 15.29
C SER A 620 -0.21 -20.12 15.27
N ASN A 621 -1.21 -19.98 16.14
CA ASN A 621 -2.44 -20.77 16.12
C ASN A 621 -3.63 -20.00 16.72
N ALA A 622 -4.61 -19.64 15.88
CA ALA A 622 -5.88 -19.00 16.25
C ALA A 622 -6.97 -20.01 16.69
N ASP A 623 -6.76 -21.32 16.51
CA ASP A 623 -7.64 -22.38 16.99
C ASP A 623 -7.26 -22.89 18.41
N ASP A 624 -6.29 -22.29 19.09
CA ASP A 624 -6.05 -22.55 20.52
C ASP A 624 -6.55 -21.38 21.38
N ASN A 625 -7.00 -21.68 22.61
CA ASN A 625 -7.38 -20.66 23.60
C ASN A 625 -6.84 -21.08 24.99
N PRO A 626 -5.86 -20.35 25.57
CA PRO A 626 -5.18 -19.18 25.00
C PRO A 626 -4.37 -19.53 23.72
N PRO A 627 -4.27 -18.61 22.74
CA PRO A 627 -3.59 -18.88 21.48
C PRO A 627 -2.06 -18.85 21.61
N VAL A 628 -1.38 -19.49 20.66
CA VAL A 628 0.07 -19.42 20.52
C VAL A 628 0.43 -18.17 19.72
N LYS A 629 1.21 -17.26 20.29
CA LYS A 629 1.70 -16.04 19.62
C LYS A 629 2.89 -16.32 18.69
N ARG A 630 3.20 -15.39 17.79
CA ARG A 630 4.30 -15.47 16.81
C ARG A 630 5.46 -14.52 17.09
N ASP A 631 5.22 -13.46 17.86
CA ASP A 631 6.16 -12.35 18.13
C ASP A 631 6.59 -11.58 16.86
N ASN A 632 5.59 -11.19 16.08
CA ASN A 632 5.73 -10.17 15.05
C ASN A 632 4.52 -9.23 15.12
N MET A 633 4.67 -7.98 14.70
CA MET A 633 3.58 -7.06 14.39
C MET A 633 3.77 -6.61 12.95
N GLU A 634 2.92 -7.12 12.06
CA GLU A 634 2.95 -6.73 10.64
C GLU A 634 2.55 -5.25 10.51
N SER A 635 3.13 -4.51 9.56
CA SER A 635 2.87 -3.06 9.43
C SER A 635 1.41 -2.77 9.04
N PHE A 636 0.79 -3.64 8.23
CA PHE A 636 -0.64 -3.61 7.90
C PHE A 636 -1.60 -3.74 9.09
N TRP A 637 -1.13 -4.17 10.28
CA TRP A 637 -1.95 -4.03 11.49
C TRP A 637 -2.34 -2.56 11.74
N MET A 638 -1.40 -1.63 11.49
CA MET A 638 -1.60 -0.19 11.68
C MET A 638 -1.96 0.54 10.39
N ALA A 639 -1.42 0.12 9.23
CA ALA A 639 -1.80 0.71 7.94
C ALA A 639 -3.23 0.33 7.54
N GLU A 640 -3.65 -0.91 7.74
CA GLU A 640 -4.90 -1.43 7.18
C GLU A 640 -5.93 -1.83 8.23
N THR A 641 -5.61 -2.82 9.06
CA THR A 641 -6.60 -3.48 9.93
C THR A 641 -7.23 -2.48 10.91
N LEU A 642 -6.42 -1.66 11.58
CA LEU A 642 -6.91 -0.60 12.46
C LEU A 642 -7.49 0.60 11.71
N LYS A 643 -7.03 0.90 10.48
CA LYS A 643 -7.61 1.95 9.64
C LYS A 643 -9.04 1.58 9.22
N TYR A 644 -9.25 0.38 8.68
CA TYR A 644 -10.58 -0.11 8.31
C TYR A 644 -11.52 -0.27 9.51
N PHE A 645 -11.05 -0.71 10.69
CA PHE A 645 -11.88 -0.67 11.91
C PHE A 645 -12.30 0.77 12.29
N TYR A 646 -11.38 1.74 12.23
CA TYR A 646 -11.69 3.14 12.54
C TYR A 646 -12.70 3.75 11.54
N LEU A 647 -12.55 3.44 10.26
CA LEU A 647 -13.44 3.88 9.19
C LEU A 647 -14.81 3.16 9.21
N LEU A 648 -14.86 1.89 9.58
CA LEU A 648 -16.10 1.10 9.76
C LEU A 648 -16.98 1.67 10.88
N PHE A 649 -16.38 2.19 11.95
CA PHE A 649 -17.12 2.82 13.06
C PHE A 649 -17.30 4.34 12.92
N SER A 650 -16.63 4.97 11.95
CA SER A 650 -16.84 6.40 11.59
C SER A 650 -18.16 6.64 10.85
N ASP A 651 -18.57 7.92 10.79
CA ASP A 651 -19.64 8.37 9.91
C ASP A 651 -19.38 8.03 8.44
N ARG A 652 -20.46 7.78 7.69
CA ARG A 652 -20.43 7.20 6.34
C ARG A 652 -19.67 8.05 5.31
N ASP A 653 -19.61 9.35 5.49
CA ASP A 653 -18.95 10.30 4.57
C ASP A 653 -17.53 10.71 5.04
N PHE A 654 -17.09 10.24 6.21
CA PHE A 654 -15.71 10.48 6.69
C PHE A 654 -14.72 9.61 5.92
N ILE A 655 -13.86 10.24 5.11
CA ILE A 655 -13.13 9.60 4.00
C ILE A 655 -14.13 8.80 3.13
N SER A 656 -14.91 9.54 2.35
CA SER A 656 -15.98 9.00 1.49
C SER A 656 -15.46 7.96 0.50
N LEU A 657 -16.33 7.06 0.03
CA LEU A 657 -15.94 6.16 -1.05
C LEU A 657 -15.98 6.86 -2.41
N GLU A 658 -16.76 7.93 -2.56
CA GLU A 658 -16.99 8.64 -3.82
C GLU A 658 -15.87 9.62 -4.20
N ASP A 659 -15.14 10.18 -3.23
CA ASP A 659 -13.99 11.07 -3.49
C ASP A 659 -12.65 10.32 -3.51
N HIS A 660 -12.62 9.08 -3.01
CA HIS A 660 -11.39 8.30 -2.80
C HIS A 660 -11.38 6.95 -3.53
N VAL A 661 -10.18 6.41 -3.68
CA VAL A 661 -9.89 5.00 -3.89
C VAL A 661 -8.76 4.61 -2.94
N PHE A 662 -9.01 3.65 -2.07
CA PHE A 662 -7.98 3.04 -1.22
C PHE A 662 -7.13 2.11 -2.08
N ASN A 663 -5.80 2.20 -2.02
CA ASN A 663 -4.91 1.25 -2.67
C ASN A 663 -4.97 -0.14 -1.98
N THR A 664 -4.19 -1.13 -2.43
CA THR A 664 -4.21 -2.50 -1.84
C THR A 664 -3.65 -2.56 -0.41
N GLU A 665 -3.03 -1.49 0.08
CA GLU A 665 -2.48 -1.33 1.44
C GLU A 665 -3.28 -0.28 2.25
N ALA A 666 -4.57 -0.15 1.91
CA ALA A 666 -5.52 0.76 2.51
C ALA A 666 -5.13 2.26 2.50
N HIS A 667 -4.24 2.73 1.63
CA HIS A 667 -3.91 4.16 1.52
C HIS A 667 -4.95 4.90 0.67
N PRO A 668 -5.74 5.85 1.23
CA PRO A 668 -6.70 6.61 0.44
C PRO A 668 -5.99 7.57 -0.52
N LEU A 669 -6.19 7.35 -1.82
CA LEU A 669 -5.78 8.25 -2.91
C LEU A 669 -7.03 8.92 -3.51
N PRO A 670 -6.95 10.15 -4.05
CA PRO A 670 -8.10 10.85 -4.60
C PRO A 670 -8.59 10.23 -5.92
N ARG A 671 -9.89 10.37 -6.19
CA ARG A 671 -10.45 10.24 -7.53
C ARG A 671 -10.27 11.55 -8.29
N PHE A 672 -9.47 11.54 -9.34
CA PHE A 672 -9.15 12.71 -10.15
C PHE A 672 -9.51 12.51 -11.62
N LYS A 673 -9.80 13.60 -12.33
CA LYS A 673 -9.91 13.57 -13.78
C LYS A 673 -8.52 13.66 -14.42
N PRO A 674 -8.10 12.71 -15.27
CA PRO A 674 -6.86 12.79 -16.04
C PRO A 674 -6.87 13.99 -17.00
N THR A 675 -5.68 14.52 -17.30
CA THR A 675 -5.51 15.78 -18.04
C THR A 675 -4.26 15.76 -18.91
N GLY A 676 -4.36 16.30 -20.13
CA GLY A 676 -3.21 16.42 -21.04
C GLY A 676 -2.84 15.09 -21.69
N GLU A 677 -1.66 14.58 -21.36
CA GLU A 677 -1.16 13.29 -21.88
C GLU A 677 -1.54 12.10 -20.99
N LEU A 678 -1.98 12.36 -19.74
CA LEU A 678 -2.53 11.35 -18.83
C LEU A 678 -3.90 10.87 -19.34
N LYS A 679 -3.94 9.67 -19.91
CA LYS A 679 -5.10 8.97 -20.48
C LYS A 679 -4.71 7.54 -20.86
N THR A 680 -5.68 6.68 -21.15
CA THR A 680 -5.40 5.32 -21.64
C THR A 680 -4.56 5.35 -22.93
N GLY A 681 -3.41 4.66 -22.91
CA GLY A 681 -2.42 4.68 -24.00
C GLY A 681 -2.66 3.66 -25.12
N TRP A 682 -3.52 2.66 -24.85
CA TRP A 682 -3.66 1.43 -25.63
C TRP A 682 -5.14 1.08 -25.89
N MET A 683 -5.40 -0.03 -26.59
CA MET A 683 -6.76 -0.54 -26.85
C MET A 683 -6.79 -2.06 -26.80
N ARG A 684 -7.81 -2.65 -26.17
CA ARG A 684 -8.01 -4.11 -26.12
C ARG A 684 -8.06 -4.71 -27.52
N LYS A 685 -7.28 -5.76 -27.79
CA LYS A 685 -7.37 -6.49 -29.06
C LYS A 685 -8.68 -7.26 -29.15
N SER A 686 -9.35 -7.16 -30.31
CA SER A 686 -10.64 -7.84 -30.54
C SER A 686 -10.61 -9.32 -30.18
N ARG A 687 -11.64 -9.77 -29.47
CA ARG A 687 -11.83 -11.15 -29.01
C ARG A 687 -12.98 -11.81 -29.78
N THR A 688 -12.80 -11.91 -31.08
CA THR A 688 -13.63 -12.76 -31.93
C THR A 688 -13.49 -14.22 -31.48
N ILE A 689 -14.57 -14.80 -30.96
CA ILE A 689 -14.74 -16.26 -30.98
C ILE A 689 -14.61 -16.69 -32.46
N PRO A 690 -13.72 -17.63 -32.80
CA PRO A 690 -13.60 -18.10 -34.18
C PRO A 690 -14.93 -18.66 -34.66
N THR A 691 -15.58 -17.96 -35.58
CA THR A 691 -16.79 -18.49 -36.23
C THR A 691 -16.38 -19.69 -37.07
N SER A 692 -17.19 -20.76 -37.05
CA SER A 692 -16.80 -22.08 -37.58
C SER A 692 -16.52 -22.13 -39.08
N SER A 693 -16.68 -21.01 -39.80
CA SER A 693 -16.25 -20.80 -41.19
C SER A 693 -14.75 -20.60 -41.37
N GLU A 694 -14.01 -20.12 -40.36
CA GLU A 694 -12.58 -19.81 -40.51
C GLU A 694 -11.67 -21.06 -40.41
N VAL A 695 -12.23 -22.21 -40.04
CA VAL A 695 -11.50 -23.49 -39.93
C VAL A 695 -11.42 -24.25 -41.27
N GLU A 696 -12.25 -23.91 -42.26
CA GLU A 696 -12.28 -24.60 -43.57
C GLU A 696 -11.30 -24.04 -44.62
N GLU A 697 -10.64 -22.89 -44.39
CA GLU A 697 -9.63 -22.34 -45.31
C GLU A 697 -8.16 -22.61 -44.89
N SER A 698 -7.92 -23.43 -43.85
CA SER A 698 -6.57 -23.72 -43.33
C SER A 698 -6.22 -25.21 -43.18
N VAL A 699 -6.71 -26.08 -44.07
CA VAL A 699 -6.43 -27.53 -44.10
C VAL A 699 -6.09 -28.00 -45.53
#